data_AF-W4DWS6-F1
#
_entry.id   AF-W4DWS6-F1
#
_cell.length_a   1.000
_cell.length_b   1.000
_cell.length_c   1.000
_cell.angle_alpha   90.00
_cell.angle_beta   90.00
_cell.angle_gamma   90.00
#
_symmetry.space_group_name_H-M   'P 1'
#
loop_
_entity.id
_entity.type
_entity.pdbx_description
1 polymer ?
#
loop_
_entity_poly.entity_id
_entity_poly.type
_entity_poly.pdbx_seq_one_letter_code
_entity_poly.pdbx_strand_id
1 'polypeptide(L)'
;MADIKGHWAESDIQQWLDQGLITGYPDHTFRPGAEVSRGEFVALVNRAYKYSDTKAISFKDLKPENFAYIEVQKATAQGYISGFSDNTFRPDKPITRQETAVILSRILGFDSKGATASISAQDANLIPAWSRPAAQYLLDQGIMSKNAAGAFQPQRNMTRAETVVVIKKALALSTVVYDKAGTFGEAAVSTVQHNVRIIASNVTLRNMHIRGDLVIAKEVADGDAYLEQVQVDGVTRIEGGGSNSIHIRNSKLNTVSVNRLNHAVRVVAEGTSVVQDVQILSSAVIEEKDLTGDGFVNVTVLPPAQTSSSERTVVLAGVFKKVSVGGSLKEFNVRSGSIANLLIQENLVIPTLNFSKNVVIDQLEMKSKLKISGEGQVKSVVLSEGVPDPKLPKEQQPAAPVTGSGGGGSSNPGPGGGSGGGSPDPGTGGGNGSTPVPALSVTGITAANGMVEVQFNRNLDSIPDAADFAVLEQVNHGEFHKVEVTLVTLLDNKATVQLTIPSIAISEAEQLAVYSLSYKGGSPVLSGAITVPKANVSVTGRVFIQPYTGTKPFPAFNKHFYLRGAKDTKGTYSATTVKDGEFSFDNVVPGTYFVYIPFSPYNYYSEEFTVEAGKDLVLPDIIIVQKTPEPKVEPVVYTDVSYLSGSIMYLAQPFKVKVELEDGKELNIHSGEFYSFFSFRLYDYNPNLLLKDKDKLFVTLYDDNGWTSERFEVTAVERPLTKMPVVTSVVYNDTRIIRGTTEDSSSEITITREDGKLVHNSSSYGGVYQLYLWGDTPFTVGEKLMVYAQTLGKRKSEPTIITVVAATAVTARPVVTETVYEDDWAIFGTAEGESIVVVKRADGTIVGEEKSSGQEYGGKYSVPLNPRPIVGETLYVTAKGYEKLPSKPVEVVVASKPVTPTPTVVGVVYSDSAVIVAYVPRISGISGFYLKTKDGVVIEEAFTLGEQGHFLNVKLAPNTQYQVTAVGPLMKESEPFFFTVIDRAKETE
;
A
#
# COMPACT_ATOMS: atom_id res chain seq x y z
N MET A 1 3.91 -11.65 -6.73
CA MET A 1 3.39 -11.63 -8.13
C MET A 1 2.85 -13.01 -8.48
N ALA A 2 1.95 -13.15 -9.46
CA ALA A 2 1.27 -14.43 -9.70
C ALA A 2 2.20 -15.53 -10.24
N ASP A 3 3.20 -15.16 -11.04
CA ASP A 3 4.12 -16.03 -11.77
C ASP A 3 5.37 -16.46 -10.97
N ILE A 4 5.51 -15.98 -9.73
CA ILE A 4 6.56 -16.42 -8.79
C ILE A 4 6.02 -17.31 -7.67
N LYS A 5 4.70 -17.47 -7.56
CA LYS A 5 4.07 -18.25 -6.49
C LYS A 5 4.41 -19.73 -6.62
N GLY A 6 5.04 -20.32 -5.60
CA GLY A 6 5.56 -21.70 -5.64
C GLY A 6 6.87 -21.86 -6.43
N HIS A 7 7.47 -20.77 -6.93
CA HIS A 7 8.75 -20.82 -7.61
C HIS A 7 9.89 -21.00 -6.59
N TRP A 8 10.92 -21.78 -6.89
CA TRP A 8 12.01 -22.09 -5.95
C TRP A 8 12.76 -20.85 -5.41
N ALA A 9 12.73 -19.75 -6.16
CA ALA A 9 13.32 -18.45 -5.80
C ALA A 9 12.31 -17.42 -5.26
N GLU A 10 11.06 -17.81 -4.98
CA GLU A 10 9.97 -16.89 -4.59
C GLU A 10 10.36 -15.95 -3.44
N SER A 11 10.91 -16.50 -2.35
CA SER A 11 11.31 -15.73 -1.17
C SER A 11 12.43 -14.73 -1.47
N ASP A 12 13.42 -15.13 -2.27
CA ASP A 12 14.54 -14.27 -2.65
C ASP A 12 14.09 -13.14 -3.59
N ILE A 13 13.21 -13.45 -4.55
CA ILE A 13 12.61 -12.48 -5.48
C ILE A 13 11.72 -11.50 -4.72
N GLN A 14 10.84 -11.97 -3.84
CA GLN A 14 9.92 -11.12 -3.08
C GLN A 14 10.70 -10.16 -2.17
N GLN A 15 11.74 -10.64 -1.49
CA GLN A 15 12.61 -9.76 -0.69
C GLN A 15 13.25 -8.63 -1.53
N TRP A 16 13.69 -8.92 -2.76
CA TRP A 16 14.27 -7.90 -3.65
C TRP A 16 13.24 -6.94 -4.24
N LEU A 17 11.99 -7.39 -4.44
CA LEU A 17 10.85 -6.55 -4.80
C LEU A 17 10.52 -5.58 -3.65
N ASP A 18 10.41 -6.10 -2.41
CA ASP A 18 10.10 -5.32 -1.21
C ASP A 18 11.18 -4.27 -0.90
N GLN A 19 12.44 -4.57 -1.23
CA GLN A 19 13.58 -3.66 -1.09
C GLN A 19 13.76 -2.69 -2.27
N GLY A 20 12.95 -2.78 -3.33
CA GLY A 20 13.11 -1.99 -4.55
C GLY A 20 14.40 -2.26 -5.33
N LEU A 21 15.08 -3.38 -5.07
CA LEU A 21 16.30 -3.78 -5.78
C LEU A 21 16.01 -4.27 -7.20
N ILE A 22 14.79 -4.76 -7.44
CA ILE A 22 14.28 -5.17 -8.73
C ILE A 22 12.80 -4.81 -8.83
N THR A 23 12.29 -4.66 -10.04
CA THR A 23 10.85 -4.47 -10.31
C THR A 23 10.33 -5.59 -11.21
N GLY A 24 9.03 -5.85 -11.13
CA GLY A 24 8.32 -6.62 -12.14
C GLY A 24 8.02 -5.79 -13.39
N TYR A 25 7.26 -6.38 -14.30
CA TYR A 25 6.78 -5.76 -15.53
C TYR A 25 5.39 -5.11 -15.31
N PRO A 26 4.93 -4.20 -16.19
CA PRO A 26 3.63 -3.52 -16.07
C PRO A 26 2.41 -4.44 -16.09
N ASP A 27 2.56 -5.69 -16.53
CA ASP A 27 1.53 -6.75 -16.52
C ASP A 27 1.44 -7.51 -15.19
N HIS A 28 2.09 -7.01 -14.13
CA HIS A 28 2.20 -7.60 -12.80
C HIS A 28 2.95 -8.96 -12.73
N THR A 29 3.74 -9.30 -13.76
CA THR A 29 4.63 -10.48 -13.76
C THR A 29 6.07 -10.12 -13.36
N PHE A 30 6.83 -11.09 -12.85
CA PHE A 30 8.27 -10.95 -12.60
C PHE A 30 9.13 -11.58 -13.72
N ARG A 31 8.58 -12.60 -14.40
CA ARG A 31 9.18 -13.46 -15.42
C ARG A 31 10.45 -14.17 -14.93
N PRO A 32 10.36 -15.04 -13.90
CA PRO A 32 11.53 -15.64 -13.24
C PRO A 32 12.43 -16.45 -14.18
N GLY A 33 11.87 -17.05 -15.24
CA GLY A 33 12.61 -17.79 -16.26
C GLY A 33 13.16 -16.96 -17.42
N ALA A 34 12.85 -15.67 -17.53
CA ALA A 34 13.39 -14.83 -18.60
C ALA A 34 14.90 -14.61 -18.40
N GLU A 35 15.65 -14.52 -19.49
CA GLU A 35 17.09 -14.27 -19.48
C GLU A 35 17.40 -12.82 -19.06
N VAL A 36 18.61 -12.60 -18.53
CA VAL A 36 19.09 -11.27 -18.10
C VAL A 36 20.23 -10.82 -19.02
N SER A 37 20.13 -9.61 -19.57
CA SER A 37 21.21 -9.00 -20.34
C SER A 37 22.41 -8.61 -19.44
N ARG A 38 23.60 -8.48 -20.02
CA ARG A 38 24.80 -8.05 -19.29
C ARG A 38 24.66 -6.66 -18.67
N GLY A 39 23.94 -5.75 -19.34
CA GLY A 39 23.59 -4.43 -18.82
C GLY A 39 22.69 -4.51 -17.59
N GLU A 40 21.60 -5.29 -17.66
CA GLU A 40 20.71 -5.51 -16.51
C GLU A 40 21.41 -6.20 -15.34
N PHE A 41 22.26 -7.21 -15.60
CA PHE A 41 23.01 -7.91 -14.55
C PHE A 41 23.92 -6.93 -13.79
N VAL A 42 24.65 -6.07 -14.52
CA VAL A 42 25.50 -5.04 -13.91
C VAL A 42 24.67 -4.00 -13.14
N ALA A 43 23.52 -3.58 -13.66
CA ALA A 43 22.61 -2.68 -12.94
C ALA A 43 22.08 -3.30 -11.63
N LEU A 44 21.75 -4.60 -11.63
CA LEU A 44 21.31 -5.34 -10.43
C LEU A 44 22.44 -5.49 -9.41
N VAL A 45 23.67 -5.78 -9.86
CA VAL A 45 24.86 -5.80 -8.99
C VAL A 45 25.09 -4.42 -8.36
N ASN A 46 25.16 -3.35 -9.16
CA ASN A 46 25.37 -2.00 -8.64
C ASN A 46 24.30 -1.60 -7.63
N ARG A 47 23.03 -1.95 -7.85
CA ARG A 47 21.95 -1.64 -6.92
C ARG A 47 22.04 -2.46 -5.63
N ALA A 48 22.34 -3.76 -5.72
CA ALA A 48 22.47 -4.65 -4.56
C ALA A 48 23.69 -4.29 -3.67
N TYR A 49 24.81 -3.88 -4.28
CA TYR A 49 26.03 -3.46 -3.58
C TYR A 49 26.13 -1.93 -3.36
N LYS A 50 25.11 -1.17 -3.75
CA LYS A 50 25.03 0.32 -3.63
C LYS A 50 26.20 1.08 -4.30
N TYR A 51 26.76 0.53 -5.37
CA TYR A 51 27.86 1.15 -6.12
C TYR A 51 27.41 2.43 -6.84
N SER A 52 28.17 3.50 -6.64
CA SER A 52 27.82 4.87 -7.09
C SER A 52 28.94 5.62 -7.78
N ASP A 53 30.21 5.42 -7.37
CA ASP A 53 31.36 6.07 -8.01
C ASP A 53 31.46 5.68 -9.48
N THR A 54 31.73 6.64 -10.37
CA THR A 54 31.85 6.44 -11.80
C THR A 54 33.28 6.66 -12.28
N LYS A 55 33.65 5.96 -13.36
CA LYS A 55 34.90 6.16 -14.09
C LYS A 55 34.59 6.31 -15.57
N ALA A 56 35.31 7.18 -16.27
CA ALA A 56 35.16 7.34 -17.71
C ALA A 56 35.42 6.01 -18.43
N ILE A 57 34.57 5.67 -19.40
CA ILE A 57 34.63 4.46 -20.22
C ILE A 57 34.60 4.80 -21.70
N SER A 58 35.18 3.92 -22.52
CA SER A 58 35.33 4.13 -23.97
C SER A 58 35.07 2.83 -24.75
N PHE A 59 34.03 2.08 -24.39
CA PHE A 59 33.62 0.88 -25.13
C PHE A 59 32.95 1.28 -26.46
N LYS A 60 33.28 0.58 -27.55
CA LYS A 60 32.83 0.93 -28.92
C LYS A 60 31.32 0.83 -29.13
N ASP A 61 30.66 0.00 -28.34
CA ASP A 61 29.25 -0.40 -28.45
C ASP A 61 28.36 0.20 -27.35
N LEU A 62 28.90 1.08 -26.50
CA LEU A 62 28.18 1.64 -25.36
C LEU A 62 28.27 3.18 -25.37
N LYS A 63 27.19 3.82 -25.81
CA LYS A 63 27.06 5.28 -25.90
C LYS A 63 26.31 5.86 -24.68
N PRO A 64 26.45 7.16 -24.36
CA PRO A 64 25.81 7.80 -23.20
C PRO A 64 24.29 7.64 -23.12
N GLU A 65 23.61 7.44 -24.25
CA GLU A 65 22.15 7.31 -24.33
C GLU A 65 21.65 5.90 -23.95
N ASN A 66 22.53 4.90 -23.87
CA ASN A 66 22.16 3.55 -23.43
C ASN A 66 22.09 3.49 -21.89
N PHE A 67 21.00 2.93 -21.34
CA PHE A 67 20.79 2.84 -19.88
C PHE A 67 21.96 2.20 -19.12
N ALA A 68 22.66 1.24 -19.75
CA ALA A 68 23.78 0.53 -19.13
C ALA A 68 25.07 1.38 -19.11
N TYR A 69 25.15 2.51 -19.81
CA TYR A 69 26.35 3.35 -19.86
C TYR A 69 26.81 3.79 -18.46
N ILE A 70 25.92 4.37 -17.67
CA ILE A 70 26.22 4.81 -16.29
C ILE A 70 26.50 3.62 -15.36
N GLU A 71 25.82 2.49 -15.57
CA GLU A 71 26.02 1.28 -14.77
C GLU A 71 27.36 0.61 -15.04
N VAL A 72 27.84 0.65 -16.28
CA VAL A 72 29.18 0.19 -16.66
C VAL A 72 30.26 1.17 -16.21
N GLN A 73 30.01 2.49 -16.21
CA GLN A 73 30.92 3.45 -15.58
C GLN A 73 31.15 3.13 -14.10
N LYS A 74 30.08 2.77 -13.37
CA LYS A 74 30.19 2.31 -11.97
C LYS A 74 30.98 1.01 -11.87
N ALA A 75 30.62 0.01 -12.67
CA ALA A 75 31.26 -1.30 -12.66
C ALA A 75 32.76 -1.28 -12.99
N THR A 76 33.17 -0.33 -13.85
CA THR A 76 34.58 -0.09 -14.20
C THR A 76 35.32 0.74 -13.13
N ALA A 77 34.63 1.63 -12.40
CA ALA A 77 35.20 2.28 -11.22
C ALA A 77 35.51 1.28 -10.10
N GLN A 78 34.58 0.35 -9.84
CA GLN A 78 34.74 -0.74 -8.86
C GLN A 78 35.62 -1.90 -9.35
N GLY A 79 36.19 -1.81 -10.56
CA GLY A 79 37.18 -2.77 -11.09
C GLY A 79 36.65 -4.16 -11.46
N TYR A 80 35.36 -4.47 -11.27
CA TYR A 80 34.84 -5.80 -11.58
C TYR A 80 34.50 -6.00 -13.08
N ILE A 81 34.26 -4.92 -13.83
CA ILE A 81 34.10 -4.93 -15.30
C ILE A 81 35.32 -4.33 -16.02
N SER A 82 35.79 -5.05 -17.04
CA SER A 82 36.92 -4.70 -17.91
C SER A 82 36.58 -4.70 -19.42
N GLY A 83 35.35 -5.05 -19.80
CA GLY A 83 34.97 -5.32 -21.20
C GLY A 83 35.60 -6.57 -21.80
N PHE A 84 35.37 -6.76 -23.11
CA PHE A 84 35.97 -7.78 -23.96
C PHE A 84 37.24 -7.26 -24.68
N SER A 85 38.05 -8.18 -25.22
CA SER A 85 39.33 -7.86 -25.88
C SER A 85 39.23 -7.03 -27.16
N ASP A 86 38.04 -6.93 -27.76
CA ASP A 86 37.73 -6.09 -28.92
C ASP A 86 37.36 -4.64 -28.54
N ASN A 87 37.38 -4.31 -27.25
CA ASN A 87 36.90 -3.07 -26.62
C ASN A 87 35.37 -2.88 -26.72
N THR A 88 34.61 -3.95 -26.55
CA THR A 88 33.14 -3.94 -26.39
C THR A 88 32.70 -4.33 -24.97
N PHE A 89 31.48 -3.93 -24.56
CA PHE A 89 30.85 -4.40 -23.32
C PHE A 89 29.70 -5.40 -23.56
N ARG A 90 28.98 -5.21 -24.66
CA ARG A 90 27.82 -5.97 -25.16
C ARG A 90 26.64 -5.92 -24.19
N PRO A 91 26.01 -4.73 -23.99
CA PRO A 91 25.01 -4.53 -22.95
C PRO A 91 23.78 -5.43 -23.10
N ASP A 92 23.26 -5.55 -24.33
CA ASP A 92 21.99 -6.25 -24.61
C ASP A 92 22.17 -7.77 -24.77
N LYS A 93 23.43 -8.27 -24.81
CA LYS A 93 23.72 -9.70 -24.86
C LYS A 93 23.29 -10.36 -23.53
N PRO A 94 22.53 -11.46 -23.53
CA PRO A 94 22.32 -12.29 -22.34
C PRO A 94 23.64 -12.68 -21.65
N ILE A 95 23.67 -12.61 -20.32
CA ILE A 95 24.86 -12.95 -19.54
C ILE A 95 24.96 -14.46 -19.31
N THR A 96 26.13 -15.03 -19.60
CA THR A 96 26.38 -16.47 -19.40
C THR A 96 26.85 -16.76 -17.98
N ARG A 97 26.57 -17.98 -17.48
CA ARG A 97 26.98 -18.43 -16.13
C ARG A 97 28.47 -18.25 -15.84
N GLN A 98 29.34 -18.50 -16.82
CA GLN A 98 30.79 -18.29 -16.67
C GLN A 98 31.19 -16.80 -16.58
N GLU A 99 30.47 -15.90 -17.25
CA GLU A 99 30.69 -14.46 -17.17
C GLU A 99 30.22 -13.91 -15.81
N THR A 100 29.05 -14.36 -15.36
CA THR A 100 28.55 -14.13 -13.99
C THR A 100 29.56 -14.60 -12.95
N ALA A 101 30.16 -15.78 -13.14
CA ALA A 101 31.13 -16.31 -12.20
C ALA A 101 32.37 -15.41 -12.06
N VAL A 102 32.94 -14.96 -13.18
CA VAL A 102 34.09 -14.05 -13.18
C VAL A 102 33.75 -12.68 -12.59
N ILE A 103 32.55 -12.16 -12.81
CA ILE A 103 32.12 -10.88 -12.22
C ILE A 103 31.99 -11.00 -10.70
N LEU A 104 31.25 -11.99 -10.21
CA LEU A 104 31.03 -12.14 -8.77
C LEU A 104 32.33 -12.52 -8.02
N SER A 105 33.23 -13.30 -8.61
CA SER A 105 34.53 -13.60 -7.98
C SER A 105 35.38 -12.34 -7.80
N ARG A 106 35.36 -11.40 -8.76
CA ARG A 106 36.07 -10.11 -8.65
C ARG A 106 35.49 -9.23 -7.54
N ILE A 107 34.16 -9.18 -7.42
CA ILE A 107 33.45 -8.44 -6.36
C ILE A 107 33.77 -8.98 -4.97
N LEU A 108 34.00 -10.30 -4.87
CA LEU A 108 34.44 -11.01 -3.67
C LEU A 108 35.96 -10.93 -3.42
N GLY A 109 36.72 -10.19 -4.24
CA GLY A 109 38.17 -10.03 -4.06
C GLY A 109 39.01 -11.27 -4.35
N PHE A 110 38.46 -12.29 -5.02
CA PHE A 110 39.19 -13.52 -5.35
C PHE A 110 40.27 -13.26 -6.42
N ASP A 111 41.54 -13.30 -6.04
CA ASP A 111 42.65 -13.30 -7.01
C ASP A 111 42.83 -14.70 -7.62
N SER A 112 42.68 -14.78 -8.94
CA SER A 112 42.84 -16.01 -9.71
C SER A 112 44.29 -16.24 -10.19
N LYS A 113 45.23 -15.32 -9.91
CA LYS A 113 46.64 -15.48 -10.28
C LYS A 113 47.27 -16.66 -9.55
N GLY A 114 47.75 -17.64 -10.31
CA GLY A 114 48.34 -18.87 -9.78
C GLY A 114 47.34 -19.97 -9.41
N ALA A 115 46.02 -19.73 -9.51
CA ALA A 115 45.00 -20.72 -9.16
C ALA A 115 44.85 -21.80 -10.25
N THR A 116 45.58 -22.91 -10.12
CA THR A 116 45.40 -24.12 -10.93
C THR A 116 44.18 -24.94 -10.47
N ALA A 117 42.99 -24.36 -10.62
CA ALA A 117 41.74 -24.96 -10.17
C ALA A 117 41.28 -26.11 -11.09
N SER A 118 41.39 -27.34 -10.60
CA SER A 118 40.70 -28.51 -11.15
C SER A 118 39.21 -28.46 -10.78
N ILE A 119 38.34 -28.14 -11.74
CA ILE A 119 36.90 -28.02 -11.49
C ILE A 119 36.20 -29.38 -11.54
N SER A 120 35.49 -29.73 -10.46
CA SER A 120 34.75 -31.00 -10.36
C SER A 120 33.33 -30.88 -10.94
N ALA A 121 33.23 -30.66 -12.25
CA ALA A 121 31.99 -30.63 -13.02
C ALA A 121 32.05 -31.58 -14.24
N GLN A 122 30.93 -32.16 -14.63
CA GLN A 122 30.85 -33.12 -15.75
C GLN A 122 31.32 -32.52 -17.09
N ASP A 123 31.10 -31.22 -17.27
CA ASP A 123 31.44 -30.41 -18.44
C ASP A 123 32.65 -29.49 -18.21
N ALA A 124 33.56 -29.87 -17.30
CA ALA A 124 34.78 -29.14 -16.97
C ALA A 124 35.64 -28.75 -18.21
N ASN A 125 35.62 -29.59 -19.25
CA ASN A 125 36.29 -29.35 -20.53
C ASN A 125 35.67 -28.20 -21.34
N LEU A 126 34.38 -27.92 -21.18
CA LEU A 126 33.67 -26.81 -21.83
C LEU A 126 33.87 -25.47 -21.10
N ILE A 127 34.46 -25.47 -19.90
CA ILE A 127 34.75 -24.27 -19.11
C ILE A 127 36.13 -23.73 -19.51
N PRO A 128 36.22 -22.56 -20.18
CA PRO A 128 37.48 -21.97 -20.61
C PRO A 128 38.42 -21.65 -19.45
N ALA A 129 39.73 -21.65 -19.72
CA ALA A 129 40.76 -21.37 -18.71
C ALA A 129 40.58 -20.00 -18.01
N TRP A 130 40.03 -18.99 -18.71
CA TRP A 130 39.83 -17.65 -18.17
C TRP A 130 38.68 -17.54 -17.13
N SER A 131 37.72 -18.46 -17.15
CA SER A 131 36.58 -18.48 -16.20
C SER A 131 36.65 -19.62 -15.19
N ARG A 132 37.43 -20.66 -15.46
CA ARG A 132 37.51 -21.88 -14.64
C ARG A 132 37.81 -21.65 -13.15
N PRO A 133 38.80 -20.81 -12.74
CA PRO A 133 39.06 -20.59 -11.32
C PRO A 133 37.89 -19.90 -10.61
N ALA A 134 37.24 -18.93 -11.27
CA ALA A 134 36.08 -18.23 -10.73
C ALA A 134 34.85 -19.14 -10.62
N ALA A 135 34.61 -19.99 -11.63
CA ALA A 135 33.53 -20.97 -11.60
C ALA A 135 33.71 -21.98 -10.46
N GLN A 136 34.93 -22.47 -10.24
CA GLN A 136 35.23 -23.38 -9.13
C GLN A 136 35.05 -22.69 -7.78
N TYR A 137 35.61 -21.49 -7.60
CA TYR A 137 35.46 -20.70 -6.37
C TYR A 137 34.00 -20.50 -5.98
N LEU A 138 33.11 -20.09 -6.89
CA LEU A 138 31.70 -19.89 -6.56
C LEU A 138 30.89 -21.18 -6.35
N LEU A 139 31.37 -22.32 -6.86
CA LEU A 139 30.82 -23.64 -6.50
C LEU A 139 31.21 -24.01 -5.07
N ASP A 140 32.48 -23.81 -4.69
CA ASP A 140 32.99 -24.11 -3.34
C ASP A 140 32.34 -23.23 -2.27
N GLN A 141 32.05 -21.96 -2.60
CA GLN A 141 31.30 -21.05 -1.73
C GLN A 141 29.77 -21.29 -1.74
N GLY A 142 29.27 -22.26 -2.51
CA GLY A 142 27.83 -22.55 -2.62
C GLY A 142 26.98 -21.41 -3.23
N ILE A 143 27.63 -20.42 -3.85
CA ILE A 143 27.00 -19.26 -4.51
C ILE A 143 26.32 -19.72 -5.79
N MET A 144 27.03 -20.50 -6.61
CA MET A 144 26.48 -21.18 -7.78
C MET A 144 26.38 -22.69 -7.52
N SER A 145 25.50 -23.37 -8.26
CA SER A 145 25.30 -24.82 -8.16
C SER A 145 25.47 -25.49 -9.53
N LYS A 146 25.89 -26.75 -9.54
CA LYS A 146 25.78 -27.66 -10.70
C LYS A 146 24.31 -28.09 -10.88
N ASN A 147 23.93 -28.51 -12.08
CA ASN A 147 22.63 -29.13 -12.32
C ASN A 147 22.59 -30.58 -11.79
N ALA A 148 21.43 -31.25 -11.90
CA ALA A 148 21.25 -32.62 -11.40
C ALA A 148 22.18 -33.67 -12.05
N ALA A 149 22.66 -33.43 -13.27
CA ALA A 149 23.65 -34.29 -13.94
C ALA A 149 25.10 -34.02 -13.49
N GLY A 150 25.34 -32.98 -12.68
CA GLY A 150 26.68 -32.58 -12.25
C GLY A 150 27.40 -31.65 -13.23
N ALA A 151 26.72 -31.08 -14.22
CA ALA A 151 27.27 -30.09 -15.15
C ALA A 151 27.13 -28.66 -14.61
N PHE A 152 28.09 -27.80 -14.91
CA PHE A 152 28.09 -26.36 -14.58
C PHE A 152 27.36 -25.52 -15.64
N GLN A 153 27.34 -25.96 -16.89
CA GLN A 153 26.72 -25.32 -18.06
C GLN A 153 27.28 -23.90 -18.37
N PRO A 154 28.59 -23.74 -18.63
CA PRO A 154 29.27 -22.43 -18.66
C PRO A 154 28.67 -21.41 -19.64
N GLN A 155 28.16 -21.87 -20.79
CA GLN A 155 27.59 -21.03 -21.85
C GLN A 155 26.07 -20.78 -21.69
N ARG A 156 25.40 -21.41 -20.71
CA ARG A 156 23.96 -21.16 -20.48
C ARG A 156 23.78 -19.73 -19.95
N ASN A 157 22.77 -19.04 -20.46
CA ASN A 157 22.38 -17.71 -19.99
C ASN A 157 21.74 -17.79 -18.60
N MET A 158 21.95 -16.75 -17.78
CA MET A 158 21.33 -16.62 -16.46
C MET A 158 19.86 -16.17 -16.58
N THR A 159 18.97 -16.79 -15.81
CA THR A 159 17.60 -16.28 -15.67
C THR A 159 17.50 -15.16 -14.63
N ARG A 160 16.40 -14.42 -14.62
CA ARG A 160 16.08 -13.38 -13.63
C ARG A 160 16.08 -13.95 -12.20
N ALA A 161 15.45 -15.10 -11.99
CA ALA A 161 15.43 -15.77 -10.69
C ALA A 161 16.84 -16.18 -10.22
N GLU A 162 17.62 -16.81 -11.10
CA GLU A 162 18.98 -17.24 -10.75
C GLU A 162 19.89 -16.04 -10.45
N THR A 163 19.74 -14.95 -11.21
CA THR A 163 20.50 -13.71 -11.03
C THR A 163 20.30 -13.11 -9.64
N VAL A 164 19.05 -12.99 -9.19
CA VAL A 164 18.72 -12.54 -7.82
C VAL A 164 19.42 -13.40 -6.77
N VAL A 165 19.31 -14.73 -6.91
CA VAL A 165 19.84 -15.68 -5.92
C VAL A 165 21.37 -15.66 -5.85
N VAL A 166 22.08 -15.69 -6.99
CA VAL A 166 23.55 -15.71 -6.98
C VAL A 166 24.14 -14.38 -6.50
N ILE A 167 23.51 -13.24 -6.83
CA ILE A 167 23.95 -11.93 -6.33
C ILE A 167 23.69 -11.84 -4.83
N LYS A 168 22.52 -12.27 -4.33
CA LYS A 168 22.19 -12.30 -2.89
C LYS A 168 23.18 -13.17 -2.10
N LYS A 169 23.52 -14.37 -2.60
CA LYS A 169 24.49 -15.26 -1.95
C LYS A 169 25.91 -14.66 -1.93
N ALA A 170 26.36 -14.05 -3.04
CA ALA A 170 27.63 -13.34 -3.07
C ALA A 170 27.65 -12.15 -2.10
N LEU A 171 26.57 -11.37 -2.04
CA LEU A 171 26.45 -10.22 -1.13
C LEU A 171 26.57 -10.64 0.33
N ALA A 172 25.93 -11.75 0.72
CA ALA A 172 26.04 -12.32 2.07
C ALA A 172 27.50 -12.69 2.41
N LEU A 173 28.20 -13.38 1.50
CA LEU A 173 29.59 -13.79 1.69
C LEU A 173 30.56 -12.59 1.78
N SER A 174 30.24 -11.47 1.13
CA SER A 174 31.08 -10.27 1.14
C SER A 174 31.17 -9.53 2.47
N THR A 175 30.44 -9.97 3.51
CA THR A 175 30.39 -9.29 4.81
C THR A 175 31.73 -9.37 5.56
N VAL A 176 32.34 -8.22 5.87
CA VAL A 176 33.55 -8.13 6.69
C VAL A 176 33.20 -8.36 8.16
N VAL A 177 33.80 -9.35 8.81
CA VAL A 177 33.52 -9.70 10.21
C VAL A 177 34.69 -9.33 11.12
N TYR A 178 34.41 -8.58 12.19
CA TYR A 178 35.37 -8.25 13.25
C TYR A 178 35.08 -9.12 14.49
N ASP A 179 35.87 -10.18 14.63
CA ASP A 179 35.69 -11.27 15.60
C ASP A 179 36.63 -11.20 16.82
N LYS A 180 37.47 -10.16 16.90
CA LYS A 180 38.45 -9.94 17.97
C LYS A 180 38.48 -8.47 18.36
N ALA A 181 38.69 -8.20 19.64
CA ALA A 181 38.92 -6.86 20.17
C ALA A 181 40.14 -6.20 19.50
N GLY A 182 40.09 -4.88 19.30
CA GLY A 182 41.17 -4.11 18.69
C GLY A 182 40.70 -2.92 17.86
N THR A 183 41.65 -2.13 17.37
CA THR A 183 41.39 -1.03 16.43
C THR A 183 41.66 -1.49 15.00
N PHE A 184 40.66 -1.32 14.13
CA PHE A 184 40.69 -1.69 12.73
C PHE A 184 40.55 -0.45 11.87
N GLY A 185 41.37 -0.32 10.83
CA GLY A 185 41.41 0.81 9.92
C GLY A 185 42.73 1.58 9.94
N GLU A 186 43.03 2.23 8.82
CA GLU A 186 44.34 2.81 8.54
C GLU A 186 44.47 4.27 9.02
N ALA A 187 45.61 4.90 8.73
CA ALA A 187 45.80 6.33 8.96
C ALA A 187 45.02 7.20 7.96
N ALA A 188 44.79 6.69 6.75
CA ALA A 188 43.90 7.28 5.75
C ALA A 188 42.51 6.64 5.82
N VAL A 189 41.49 7.33 5.31
CA VAL A 189 40.13 6.77 5.22
C VAL A 189 40.09 5.66 4.18
N SER A 190 39.73 4.44 4.60
CA SER A 190 39.58 3.29 3.72
C SER A 190 38.11 2.98 3.41
N THR A 191 37.79 2.75 2.13
CA THR A 191 36.42 2.42 1.72
C THR A 191 36.16 0.92 1.80
N VAL A 192 35.24 0.50 2.66
CA VAL A 192 34.73 -0.87 2.72
C VAL A 192 33.50 -0.97 1.81
N GLN A 193 33.64 -1.69 0.70
CA GLN A 193 32.63 -1.80 -0.36
C GLN A 193 31.45 -2.74 -0.01
N HIS A 194 31.41 -3.26 1.22
CA HIS A 194 30.57 -4.37 1.62
C HIS A 194 29.91 -4.12 2.98
N ASN A 195 29.07 -5.05 3.42
CA ASN A 195 28.51 -5.02 4.76
C ASN A 195 29.61 -5.30 5.81
N VAL A 196 29.44 -4.76 7.02
CA VAL A 196 30.35 -4.98 8.15
C VAL A 196 29.57 -5.58 9.32
N ARG A 197 30.15 -6.55 10.03
CA ARG A 197 29.59 -7.12 11.26
C ARG A 197 30.64 -7.15 12.37
N ILE A 198 30.40 -6.42 13.45
CA ILE A 198 31.15 -6.51 14.70
C ILE A 198 30.50 -7.63 15.54
N ILE A 199 31.28 -8.64 15.93
CA ILE A 199 30.81 -9.72 16.82
C ILE A 199 31.59 -9.82 18.13
N ALA A 200 32.78 -9.20 18.21
CA ALA A 200 33.54 -9.07 19.46
C ALA A 200 33.35 -7.70 20.13
N SER A 201 33.47 -7.68 21.44
CA SER A 201 33.55 -6.44 22.22
C SER A 201 34.92 -5.75 22.11
N ASN A 202 34.96 -4.47 22.45
CA ASN A 202 36.15 -3.60 22.37
C ASN A 202 36.73 -3.51 20.95
N VAL A 203 35.84 -3.48 19.95
CA VAL A 203 36.19 -3.22 18.55
C VAL A 203 36.06 -1.73 18.27
N THR A 204 37.14 -1.12 17.78
CA THR A 204 37.15 0.24 17.25
C THR A 204 37.29 0.18 15.74
N LEU A 205 36.27 0.62 15.00
CA LEU A 205 36.41 0.93 13.58
C LEU A 205 36.85 2.38 13.45
N ARG A 206 37.97 2.62 12.76
CA ARG A 206 38.56 3.95 12.63
C ARG A 206 38.85 4.30 11.17
N ASN A 207 38.55 5.53 10.75
CA ASN A 207 38.84 6.02 9.41
C ASN A 207 38.28 5.09 8.31
N MET A 208 36.99 4.78 8.34
CA MET A 208 36.35 3.87 7.36
C MET A 208 35.16 4.51 6.66
N HIS A 209 34.98 4.24 5.37
CA HIS A 209 33.74 4.53 4.66
C HIS A 209 33.09 3.22 4.23
N ILE A 210 32.06 2.80 4.96
CA ILE A 210 31.30 1.56 4.72
C ILE A 210 30.14 1.89 3.76
N ARG A 211 30.19 1.33 2.54
CA ARG A 211 29.10 1.45 1.55
C ARG A 211 27.89 0.58 1.90
N GLY A 212 28.14 -0.54 2.57
CA GLY A 212 27.11 -1.50 3.00
C GLY A 212 26.40 -1.10 4.30
N ASP A 213 25.69 -2.07 4.86
CA ASP A 213 25.12 -2.01 6.19
C ASP A 213 26.17 -2.39 7.25
N LEU A 214 26.07 -1.83 8.46
CA LEU A 214 26.91 -2.16 9.62
C LEU A 214 26.05 -2.89 10.67
N VAL A 215 26.54 -3.98 11.26
CA VAL A 215 25.83 -4.71 12.32
C VAL A 215 26.73 -4.84 13.54
N ILE A 216 26.36 -4.18 14.64
CA ILE A 216 26.93 -4.43 15.97
C ILE A 216 26.08 -5.56 16.58
N ALA A 217 26.55 -6.79 16.41
CA ALA A 217 25.72 -7.96 16.59
C ALA A 217 25.52 -8.33 18.07
N LYS A 218 24.48 -9.12 18.36
CA LYS A 218 24.16 -9.61 19.71
C LYS A 218 25.33 -10.30 20.43
N GLU A 219 26.27 -10.88 19.67
CA GLU A 219 27.45 -11.58 20.18
C GLU A 219 28.43 -10.64 20.92
N VAL A 220 28.37 -9.32 20.69
CA VAL A 220 29.09 -8.28 21.47
C VAL A 220 28.65 -8.27 22.94
N ALA A 221 27.50 -8.88 23.26
CA ALA A 221 26.91 -8.98 24.59
C ALA A 221 26.68 -7.59 25.22
N ASP A 222 27.30 -7.31 26.37
CA ASP A 222 27.27 -6.02 27.09
C ASP A 222 28.53 -5.14 26.85
N GLY A 223 29.46 -5.56 25.98
CA GLY A 223 30.73 -4.87 25.75
C GLY A 223 30.71 -3.76 24.68
N ASP A 224 31.79 -2.98 24.64
CA ASP A 224 31.83 -1.74 23.88
C ASP A 224 32.08 -1.92 22.37
N ALA A 225 31.63 -0.95 21.57
CA ALA A 225 32.02 -0.78 20.17
C ALA A 225 32.17 0.71 19.85
N TYR A 226 33.25 1.05 19.13
CA TYR A 226 33.66 2.43 18.85
C TYR A 226 33.70 2.66 17.34
N LEU A 227 33.05 3.72 16.87
CA LEU A 227 33.11 4.21 15.49
C LEU A 227 33.79 5.58 15.51
N GLU A 228 35.03 5.65 15.04
CA GLU A 228 35.85 6.86 15.06
C GLU A 228 36.17 7.32 13.64
N GLN A 229 35.59 8.45 13.22
CA GLN A 229 35.74 8.96 11.85
C GLN A 229 35.27 7.94 10.79
N VAL A 230 34.10 7.32 11.04
CA VAL A 230 33.47 6.31 10.18
C VAL A 230 32.27 6.92 9.45
N GLN A 231 32.16 6.67 8.14
CA GLN A 231 30.94 6.90 7.36
C GLN A 231 30.23 5.57 7.09
N VAL A 232 28.91 5.51 7.22
CA VAL A 232 28.08 4.35 6.81
C VAL A 232 26.94 4.84 5.91
N ASP A 233 26.95 4.41 4.65
CA ASP A 233 25.91 4.75 3.66
C ASP A 233 24.63 3.90 3.86
N GLY A 234 24.77 2.68 4.37
CA GLY A 234 23.67 1.76 4.68
C GLY A 234 23.07 1.89 6.08
N VAL A 235 22.40 0.83 6.52
CA VAL A 235 21.78 0.76 7.86
C VAL A 235 22.78 0.23 8.88
N THR A 236 22.96 0.96 9.98
CA THR A 236 23.69 0.50 11.17
C THR A 236 22.72 -0.17 12.14
N ARG A 237 22.74 -1.49 12.28
CA ARG A 237 21.93 -2.25 13.24
C ARG A 237 22.70 -2.48 14.53
N ILE A 238 22.09 -2.16 15.67
CA ILE A 238 22.64 -2.29 17.01
C ILE A 238 21.81 -3.33 17.76
N GLU A 239 22.36 -4.54 17.84
CA GLU A 239 21.79 -5.72 18.50
C GLU A 239 22.61 -6.11 19.74
N GLY A 240 23.91 -5.77 19.77
CA GLY A 240 24.75 -5.74 20.96
C GLY A 240 24.60 -4.43 21.76
N GLY A 241 25.02 -4.45 23.02
CA GLY A 241 25.03 -3.30 23.93
C GLY A 241 26.17 -3.44 24.93
N GLY A 242 26.15 -2.93 26.18
CA GLY A 242 25.03 -2.39 26.94
C GLY A 242 25.13 -0.93 27.37
N SER A 243 25.08 -0.67 28.68
CA SER A 243 24.75 0.65 29.26
C SER A 243 25.78 1.77 29.04
N ASN A 244 26.99 1.47 28.57
CA ASN A 244 28.05 2.45 28.26
C ASN A 244 28.76 2.20 26.90
N SER A 245 28.13 1.44 26.00
CA SER A 245 28.86 0.64 25.00
C SER A 245 29.11 1.25 23.62
N ILE A 246 28.14 1.93 22.99
CA ILE A 246 28.26 2.30 21.57
C ILE A 246 28.65 3.78 21.43
N HIS A 247 29.86 4.05 20.93
CA HIS A 247 30.41 5.40 20.80
C HIS A 247 30.57 5.76 19.32
N ILE A 248 29.98 6.87 18.89
CA ILE A 248 29.96 7.37 17.51
C ILE A 248 30.68 8.72 17.49
N ARG A 249 31.98 8.74 17.20
CA ARG A 249 32.85 9.91 17.24
C ARG A 249 33.21 10.40 15.85
N ASN A 250 33.02 11.69 15.58
CA ASN A 250 33.35 12.32 14.29
C ASN A 250 32.83 11.56 13.05
N SER A 251 31.70 10.85 13.18
CA SER A 251 31.25 9.81 12.25
C SER A 251 29.91 10.18 11.59
N LYS A 252 29.70 9.77 10.35
CA LYS A 252 28.50 10.07 9.55
C LYS A 252 27.71 8.81 9.24
N LEU A 253 26.59 8.59 9.92
CA LEU A 253 25.72 7.42 9.70
C LEU A 253 24.41 7.85 9.05
N ASN A 254 23.93 7.06 8.09
CA ASN A 254 22.62 7.28 7.48
C ASN A 254 21.49 6.86 8.43
N THR A 255 21.10 5.58 8.43
CA THR A 255 20.08 5.05 9.36
C THR A 255 20.72 4.21 10.46
N VAL A 256 20.35 4.43 11.72
CA VAL A 256 20.72 3.62 12.88
C VAL A 256 19.46 2.94 13.43
N SER A 257 19.48 1.62 13.59
CA SER A 257 18.39 0.83 14.16
C SER A 257 18.84 0.17 15.46
N VAL A 258 18.14 0.44 16.56
CA VAL A 258 18.48 -0.04 17.91
C VAL A 258 17.45 -1.09 18.34
N ASN A 259 17.85 -2.36 18.31
CA ASN A 259 16.97 -3.50 18.57
C ASN A 259 17.69 -4.58 19.41
N ARG A 260 18.03 -4.22 20.65
CA ARG A 260 18.59 -5.14 21.64
C ARG A 260 17.48 -5.74 22.52
N LEU A 261 17.02 -6.94 22.18
CA LEU A 261 15.90 -7.61 22.88
C LEU A 261 16.17 -7.71 24.38
N ASN A 262 15.20 -7.31 25.21
CA ASN A 262 15.20 -7.37 26.68
C ASN A 262 16.34 -6.65 27.45
N HIS A 263 17.27 -5.96 26.77
CA HIS A 263 18.37 -5.24 27.42
C HIS A 263 18.53 -3.82 26.89
N ALA A 264 18.88 -2.88 27.76
CA ALA A 264 19.19 -1.51 27.36
C ALA A 264 20.56 -1.42 26.67
N VAL A 265 20.71 -0.47 25.75
CA VAL A 265 21.98 -0.07 25.15
C VAL A 265 22.12 1.45 25.16
N ARG A 266 23.31 1.96 25.48
CA ARG A 266 23.64 3.38 25.33
C ARG A 266 24.36 3.59 24.01
N VAL A 267 23.82 4.52 23.21
CA VAL A 267 24.38 4.97 21.95
C VAL A 267 24.72 6.45 22.09
N VAL A 268 25.99 6.78 21.92
CA VAL A 268 26.53 8.12 22.12
C VAL A 268 27.04 8.71 20.81
N ALA A 269 26.72 9.97 20.54
CA ALA A 269 27.33 10.76 19.47
C ALA A 269 28.24 11.86 20.08
N GLU A 270 29.49 11.92 19.61
CA GLU A 270 30.52 12.88 20.08
C GLU A 270 31.25 13.55 18.92
N GLY A 271 31.80 14.76 19.16
CA GLY A 271 32.57 15.50 18.16
C GLY A 271 31.74 15.91 16.95
N THR A 272 32.27 15.77 15.74
CA THR A 272 31.60 16.20 14.50
C THR A 272 30.56 15.19 13.96
N SER A 273 30.05 14.29 14.81
CA SER A 273 29.15 13.21 14.38
C SER A 273 27.80 13.69 13.87
N VAL A 274 27.26 12.95 12.89
CA VAL A 274 25.94 13.15 12.28
C VAL A 274 25.28 11.80 12.04
N VAL A 275 24.06 11.63 12.52
CA VAL A 275 23.23 10.43 12.33
C VAL A 275 21.87 10.89 11.80
N GLN A 276 21.55 10.55 10.54
CA GLN A 276 20.40 11.13 9.86
C GLN A 276 19.06 10.63 10.43
N ASP A 277 18.90 9.31 10.57
CA ASP A 277 17.67 8.70 11.09
C ASP A 277 17.99 7.63 12.15
N VAL A 278 17.35 7.70 13.32
CA VAL A 278 17.45 6.70 14.39
C VAL A 278 16.09 6.02 14.59
N GLN A 279 16.08 4.69 14.63
CA GLN A 279 14.90 3.87 14.88
C GLN A 279 15.09 3.04 16.15
N ILE A 280 14.29 3.31 17.18
CA ILE A 280 14.42 2.67 18.51
C ILE A 280 13.31 1.64 18.69
N LEU A 281 13.69 0.36 18.71
CA LEU A 281 12.80 -0.82 18.80
C LEU A 281 12.91 -1.55 20.16
N SER A 282 14.00 -1.33 20.90
CA SER A 282 14.23 -1.85 22.26
C SER A 282 14.25 -0.74 23.33
N SER A 283 14.74 -1.05 24.54
CA SER A 283 15.17 -0.04 25.52
C SER A 283 16.51 0.58 25.07
N ALA A 284 16.67 1.90 25.23
CA ALA A 284 17.87 2.60 24.76
C ALA A 284 18.13 3.90 25.54
N VAL A 285 19.41 4.28 25.64
CA VAL A 285 19.85 5.64 26.02
C VAL A 285 20.50 6.25 24.79
N ILE A 286 19.94 7.34 24.27
CA ILE A 286 20.52 8.12 23.17
C ILE A 286 21.09 9.40 23.76
N GLU A 287 22.39 9.61 23.59
CA GLU A 287 23.10 10.69 24.26
C GLU A 287 24.04 11.42 23.30
N GLU A 288 23.98 12.74 23.29
CA GLU A 288 24.89 13.62 22.57
C GLU A 288 25.80 14.28 23.60
N LYS A 289 27.11 14.11 23.42
CA LYS A 289 28.12 14.51 24.41
C LYS A 289 29.31 15.11 23.67
N ASP A 290 29.76 16.29 24.12
CA ASP A 290 30.89 17.00 23.51
C ASP A 290 30.73 17.15 21.98
N LEU A 291 29.48 17.36 21.54
CA LEU A 291 29.06 17.37 20.15
C LEU A 291 29.27 18.76 19.52
N THR A 292 29.86 18.76 18.32
CA THR A 292 30.03 19.93 17.45
C THR A 292 29.43 19.71 16.05
N GLY A 293 29.04 18.47 15.73
CA GLY A 293 28.27 18.12 14.55
C GLY A 293 26.75 18.21 14.78
N ASP A 294 26.00 17.69 13.81
CA ASP A 294 24.54 17.77 13.75
C ASP A 294 23.81 16.73 14.64
N GLY A 295 24.54 15.77 15.22
CA GLY A 295 24.00 14.83 16.21
C GLY A 295 23.01 13.83 15.60
N PHE A 296 22.00 13.46 16.36
CA PHE A 296 20.90 12.61 15.92
C PHE A 296 19.78 13.49 15.35
N VAL A 297 19.71 13.59 14.02
CA VAL A 297 18.85 14.56 13.32
C VAL A 297 17.35 14.21 13.47
N ASN A 298 16.98 12.98 13.10
CA ASN A 298 15.63 12.44 13.29
C ASN A 298 15.69 11.22 14.24
N VAL A 299 15.06 11.28 15.40
CA VAL A 299 14.92 10.13 16.32
C VAL A 299 13.48 9.63 16.30
N THR A 300 13.25 8.36 16.00
CA THR A 300 11.92 7.74 15.97
C THR A 300 11.87 6.54 16.90
N VAL A 301 10.98 6.56 17.89
CA VAL A 301 10.66 5.37 18.71
C VAL A 301 9.53 4.61 18.05
N LEU A 302 9.80 3.37 17.68
CA LEU A 302 8.88 2.48 16.98
C LEU A 302 8.23 1.47 17.95
N PRO A 303 7.04 0.91 17.62
CA PRO A 303 6.50 -0.27 18.29
C PRO A 303 7.53 -1.43 18.32
N PRO A 304 7.54 -2.27 19.37
CA PRO A 304 8.54 -3.31 19.50
C PRO A 304 8.35 -4.41 18.45
N ALA A 305 9.45 -4.87 17.83
CA ALA A 305 9.42 -5.89 16.77
C ALA A 305 9.08 -7.31 17.27
N GLN A 306 9.15 -7.55 18.59
CA GLN A 306 8.76 -8.79 19.26
C GLN A 306 8.22 -8.47 20.67
N THR A 307 7.64 -9.46 21.34
CA THR A 307 7.18 -9.36 22.74
C THR A 307 8.38 -9.24 23.71
N SER A 308 8.92 -8.02 23.83
CA SER A 308 9.79 -7.63 24.93
C SER A 308 9.03 -7.81 26.24
N SER A 309 9.42 -8.78 27.07
CA SER A 309 8.83 -9.00 28.39
C SER A 309 9.23 -7.90 29.39
N SER A 310 10.30 -7.16 29.08
CA SER A 310 10.65 -5.94 29.78
C SER A 310 9.88 -4.73 29.23
N GLU A 311 9.18 -4.06 30.13
CA GLU A 311 8.80 -2.65 30.08
C GLU A 311 9.92 -1.76 29.47
N ARG A 312 9.72 -1.26 28.24
CA ARG A 312 10.74 -0.51 27.49
C ARG A 312 10.97 0.89 28.05
N THR A 313 12.23 1.23 28.31
CA THR A 313 12.64 2.58 28.74
C THR A 313 13.51 3.22 27.66
N VAL A 314 13.17 4.45 27.27
CA VAL A 314 13.96 5.29 26.37
C VAL A 314 14.41 6.54 27.11
N VAL A 315 15.70 6.84 27.05
CA VAL A 315 16.28 8.04 27.67
C VAL A 315 16.99 8.87 26.60
N LEU A 316 16.70 10.17 26.55
CA LEU A 316 17.36 11.14 25.69
C LEU A 316 18.18 12.14 26.51
N ALA A 317 19.38 12.48 26.05
CA ALA A 317 20.24 13.49 26.66
C ALA A 317 21.06 14.21 25.57
N GLY A 318 20.65 15.39 25.12
CA GLY A 318 21.23 16.03 23.91
C GLY A 318 20.39 17.18 23.36
N VAL A 319 20.77 17.69 22.18
CA VAL A 319 20.16 18.82 21.46
C VAL A 319 19.56 18.31 20.15
N PHE A 320 18.37 17.71 20.24
CA PHE A 320 17.72 17.00 19.13
C PHE A 320 16.88 17.93 18.25
N LYS A 321 16.98 17.79 16.92
CA LYS A 321 16.16 18.59 15.98
C LYS A 321 14.74 18.06 15.86
N LYS A 322 14.58 16.74 15.70
CA LYS A 322 13.26 16.09 15.56
C LYS A 322 13.24 14.76 16.29
N VAL A 323 12.23 14.59 17.14
CA VAL A 323 11.95 13.34 17.85
C VAL A 323 10.49 12.96 17.60
N SER A 324 10.22 11.71 17.20
CA SER A 324 8.88 11.14 17.12
C SER A 324 8.77 9.91 18.01
N VAL A 325 7.69 9.79 18.76
CA VAL A 325 7.50 8.73 19.75
C VAL A 325 6.16 8.03 19.52
N GLY A 326 6.20 6.71 19.31
CA GLY A 326 5.04 5.85 19.11
C GLY A 326 5.24 4.44 19.70
N GLY A 327 4.17 3.63 19.70
CA GLY A 327 4.16 2.29 20.28
C GLY A 327 3.90 2.28 21.79
N SER A 328 4.49 1.33 22.53
CA SER A 328 4.29 1.22 23.98
C SER A 328 5.61 1.29 24.72
N LEU A 329 5.67 2.17 25.73
CA LEU A 329 6.84 2.44 26.57
C LEU A 329 6.43 2.46 28.05
N LYS A 330 7.36 2.06 28.92
CA LYS A 330 7.27 2.27 30.37
C LYS A 330 7.63 3.70 30.73
N GLU A 331 8.73 4.18 30.17
CA GLU A 331 9.31 5.48 30.48
C GLU A 331 9.97 6.08 29.23
N PHE A 332 9.77 7.39 29.08
CA PHE A 332 10.43 8.23 28.10
C PHE A 332 10.94 9.45 28.86
N ASN A 333 12.25 9.49 29.07
CA ASN A 333 12.90 10.41 29.98
C ASN A 333 13.84 11.31 29.17
N VAL A 334 13.60 12.63 29.18
CA VAL A 334 14.59 13.61 28.69
C VAL A 334 15.40 14.08 29.90
N ARG A 335 16.67 13.68 29.94
CA ARG A 335 17.58 13.90 31.09
C ARG A 335 18.23 15.28 31.05
N SER A 336 18.54 15.79 29.87
CA SER A 336 19.24 17.06 29.67
C SER A 336 19.18 17.53 28.22
N GLY A 337 19.31 18.85 28.00
CA GLY A 337 19.42 19.45 26.67
C GLY A 337 18.08 19.94 26.11
N SER A 338 17.87 19.89 24.81
CA SER A 338 16.67 20.44 24.17
C SER A 338 16.16 19.62 23.00
N ILE A 339 14.87 19.75 22.69
CA ILE A 339 14.24 19.14 21.52
C ILE A 339 13.49 20.21 20.74
N ALA A 340 13.86 20.47 19.50
CA ALA A 340 13.20 21.51 18.71
C ALA A 340 11.77 21.09 18.30
N ASN A 341 11.58 19.84 17.85
CA ASN A 341 10.26 19.28 17.53
C ASN A 341 10.09 17.89 18.15
N LEU A 342 9.17 17.75 19.11
CA LEU A 342 8.76 16.48 19.71
C LEU A 342 7.35 16.12 19.25
N LEU A 343 7.22 15.07 18.43
CA LEU A 343 5.96 14.54 17.91
C LEU A 343 5.53 13.27 18.67
N ILE A 344 4.42 13.36 19.38
CA ILE A 344 3.74 12.21 19.99
C ILE A 344 2.71 11.65 19.02
N GLN A 345 2.89 10.38 18.61
CA GLN A 345 1.99 9.69 17.68
C GLN A 345 0.71 9.21 18.38
N GLU A 346 -0.36 9.02 17.58
CA GLU A 346 -1.72 8.66 18.02
C GLU A 346 -1.75 7.42 18.94
N ASN A 347 -0.94 6.41 18.59
CA ASN A 347 -0.88 5.12 19.29
C ASN A 347 0.23 5.03 20.37
N LEU A 348 0.72 6.14 20.92
CA LEU A 348 1.70 6.10 22.01
C LEU A 348 1.03 5.77 23.36
N VAL A 349 1.35 4.61 23.92
CA VAL A 349 0.97 4.20 25.28
C VAL A 349 2.16 4.36 26.22
N ILE A 350 2.11 5.35 27.10
CA ILE A 350 3.12 5.59 28.14
C ILE A 350 2.49 6.27 29.38
N PRO A 351 2.90 5.92 30.61
CA PRO A 351 2.34 6.54 31.82
C PRO A 351 2.59 8.05 31.92
N THR A 352 3.79 8.53 31.57
CA THR A 352 4.19 9.94 31.66
C THR A 352 5.43 10.21 30.79
N LEU A 353 5.50 11.38 30.15
CA LEU A 353 6.72 11.95 29.57
C LEU A 353 7.46 12.76 30.63
N ASN A 354 8.72 12.43 30.95
CA ASN A 354 9.45 13.07 32.03
C ASN A 354 10.54 13.99 31.49
N PHE A 355 10.48 15.28 31.83
CA PHE A 355 11.44 16.31 31.42
C PHE A 355 12.18 16.88 32.63
N SER A 356 13.50 16.67 32.68
CA SER A 356 14.34 17.17 33.79
C SER A 356 14.43 18.70 33.79
N LYS A 357 14.76 19.32 34.94
CA LYS A 357 14.73 20.78 35.18
C LYS A 357 15.31 21.68 34.10
N ASN A 358 16.38 21.23 33.44
CA ASN A 358 17.10 22.01 32.43
C ASN A 358 16.79 21.55 30.99
N VAL A 359 15.68 20.84 30.78
CA VAL A 359 15.20 20.44 29.45
C VAL A 359 14.36 21.55 28.84
N VAL A 360 14.52 21.79 27.54
CA VAL A 360 13.70 22.74 26.77
C VAL A 360 13.12 22.04 25.53
N ILE A 361 11.79 22.04 25.40
CA ILE A 361 11.09 21.58 24.20
C ILE A 361 10.58 22.83 23.46
N ASP A 362 11.03 23.09 22.23
CA ASP A 362 10.59 24.28 21.50
C ASP A 362 9.17 24.12 20.97
N GLN A 363 8.87 22.99 20.32
CA GLN A 363 7.53 22.61 19.89
C GLN A 363 7.22 21.15 20.26
N LEU A 364 6.11 20.96 20.96
CA LEU A 364 5.53 19.67 21.30
C LEU A 364 4.24 19.46 20.50
N GLU A 365 4.26 18.60 19.48
CA GLU A 365 3.07 18.18 18.74
C GLU A 365 2.49 16.91 19.37
N MET A 366 1.22 16.96 19.79
CA MET A 366 0.55 15.83 20.42
C MET A 366 -0.68 15.38 19.62
N LYS A 367 -0.58 14.14 19.10
CA LYS A 367 -1.69 13.40 18.51
C LYS A 367 -2.34 12.40 19.46
N SER A 368 -1.80 12.26 20.67
CA SER A 368 -2.32 11.38 21.72
C SER A 368 -2.21 12.06 23.09
N LYS A 369 -3.15 11.74 23.98
CA LYS A 369 -3.31 12.40 25.28
C LYS A 369 -2.39 11.77 26.32
N LEU A 370 -1.33 12.50 26.68
CA LEU A 370 -0.32 12.05 27.64
C LEU A 370 -0.14 13.03 28.81
N LYS A 371 0.31 12.50 29.95
CA LYS A 371 0.79 13.29 31.07
C LYS A 371 2.25 13.70 30.83
N ILE A 372 2.55 14.97 31.02
CA ILE A 372 3.92 15.49 31.12
C ILE A 372 4.26 15.66 32.60
N SER A 373 5.50 15.38 33.00
CA SER A 373 5.98 15.68 34.35
C SER A 373 7.46 16.08 34.39
N GLY A 374 7.88 16.59 35.54
CA GLY A 374 9.20 17.18 35.75
C GLY A 374 9.19 18.70 35.64
N GLU A 375 10.37 19.28 35.63
CA GLU A 375 10.60 20.74 35.73
C GLU A 375 11.05 21.36 34.38
N GLY A 376 11.25 20.57 33.33
CA GLY A 376 11.66 21.05 32.01
C GLY A 376 10.58 21.88 31.30
N GLN A 377 11.00 22.87 30.51
CA GLN A 377 10.14 23.87 29.87
C GLN A 377 9.63 23.41 28.49
N VAL A 378 8.39 23.76 28.14
CA VAL A 378 7.81 23.58 26.81
C VAL A 378 7.36 24.94 26.27
N LYS A 379 7.94 25.42 25.16
CA LYS A 379 7.68 26.78 24.64
C LYS A 379 6.40 26.86 23.81
N SER A 380 6.10 25.82 23.03
CA SER A 380 4.92 25.73 22.16
C SER A 380 4.33 24.33 22.21
N VAL A 381 3.00 24.24 22.19
CA VAL A 381 2.25 22.98 22.12
C VAL A 381 1.28 23.06 20.95
N VAL A 382 1.30 22.04 20.08
CA VAL A 382 0.39 21.88 18.95
C VAL A 382 -0.43 20.62 19.19
N LEU A 383 -1.75 20.75 19.14
CA LEU A 383 -2.69 19.68 19.45
C LEU A 383 -3.42 19.28 18.17
N SER A 384 -3.52 17.97 17.91
CA SER A 384 -4.44 17.48 16.87
C SER A 384 -5.89 17.70 17.28
N GLU A 385 -6.78 17.81 16.30
CA GLU A 385 -8.21 18.05 16.51
C GLU A 385 -8.80 16.98 17.45
N GLY A 386 -9.40 17.43 18.57
CA GLY A 386 -9.93 16.56 19.62
C GLY A 386 -9.00 16.24 20.80
N VAL A 387 -7.70 16.58 20.75
CA VAL A 387 -6.78 16.38 21.88
C VAL A 387 -6.89 17.54 22.88
N PRO A 388 -7.28 17.30 24.16
CA PRO A 388 -7.40 18.37 25.15
C PRO A 388 -6.05 18.87 25.66
N ASP A 389 -5.96 20.17 25.98
CA ASP A 389 -4.75 20.87 26.43
C ASP A 389 -4.07 20.15 27.62
N PRO A 390 -2.81 19.69 27.47
CA PRO A 390 -2.06 19.00 28.51
C PRO A 390 -1.66 19.99 29.60
N LYS A 391 -2.54 20.21 30.59
CA LYS A 391 -2.37 21.09 31.77
C LYS A 391 -0.91 21.23 32.23
N LEU A 392 -0.21 22.22 31.69
CA LEU A 392 1.18 22.52 32.04
C LEU A 392 1.27 23.03 33.49
N PRO A 393 2.36 22.73 34.24
CA PRO A 393 2.60 23.35 35.53
C PRO A 393 2.60 24.88 35.43
N LYS A 394 1.95 25.56 36.39
CA LYS A 394 1.58 26.99 36.33
C LYS A 394 2.73 28.01 36.22
N GLU A 395 3.99 27.58 36.20
CA GLU A 395 5.17 28.45 36.04
C GLU A 395 5.70 28.52 34.60
N GLN A 396 5.09 27.80 33.64
CA GLN A 396 5.66 27.60 32.30
C GLN A 396 4.85 28.19 31.14
N GLN A 397 3.87 29.06 31.39
CA GLN A 397 2.98 29.57 30.35
C GLN A 397 3.46 30.93 29.79
N PRO A 398 3.78 31.04 28.47
CA PRO A 398 4.00 32.34 27.82
C PRO A 398 2.71 33.18 27.83
N ALA A 399 2.86 34.51 27.80
CA ALA A 399 1.72 35.43 27.83
C ALA A 399 0.77 35.22 26.62
N ALA A 400 -0.53 35.18 26.89
CA ALA A 400 -1.56 34.86 25.90
C ALA A 400 -1.74 35.95 24.83
N PRO A 401 -1.96 35.59 23.55
CA PRO A 401 -2.49 36.50 22.53
C PRO A 401 -3.98 36.78 22.78
N VAL A 402 -4.42 37.99 22.44
CA VAL A 402 -5.82 38.43 22.61
C VAL A 402 -6.72 37.81 21.55
N THR A 403 -7.91 37.34 21.94
CA THR A 403 -8.91 36.75 21.04
C THR A 403 -9.81 37.80 20.38
N GLY A 404 -10.18 37.56 19.12
CA GLY A 404 -11.15 38.35 18.38
C GLY A 404 -11.82 37.53 17.28
N SER A 405 -13.08 37.14 17.52
CA SER A 405 -14.01 36.63 16.49
C SER A 405 -14.51 37.82 15.65
N GLY A 406 -14.84 37.72 14.35
CA GLY A 406 -14.81 36.60 13.42
C GLY A 406 -15.69 36.94 12.20
N GLY A 407 -15.55 36.20 11.09
CA GLY A 407 -16.53 36.19 9.99
C GLY A 407 -16.06 36.68 8.61
N GLY A 408 -16.05 35.74 7.65
CA GLY A 408 -16.69 35.92 6.34
C GLY A 408 -15.96 36.69 5.23
N GLY A 409 -15.65 35.97 4.15
CA GLY A 409 -15.89 36.48 2.78
C GLY A 409 -14.69 37.06 2.04
N SER A 410 -14.38 36.44 0.89
CA SER A 410 -13.54 37.03 -0.16
C SER A 410 -14.11 38.36 -0.67
N SER A 411 -13.29 39.42 -0.71
CA SER A 411 -12.96 40.18 -1.93
C SER A 411 -12.34 41.55 -1.58
N ASN A 412 -11.38 41.97 -2.41
CA ASN A 412 -10.53 43.14 -2.18
C ASN A 412 -11.10 44.41 -2.85
N PRO A 413 -11.37 45.50 -2.13
CA PRO A 413 -11.61 46.82 -2.73
C PRO A 413 -10.31 47.66 -2.74
N GLY A 414 -10.02 48.29 -3.89
CA GLY A 414 -8.88 49.21 -4.06
C GLY A 414 -9.15 50.62 -3.48
N PRO A 415 -8.55 51.72 -4.02
CA PRO A 415 -7.73 51.82 -5.24
C PRO A 415 -6.35 52.47 -5.04
N GLY A 416 -5.45 52.28 -6.02
CA GLY A 416 -4.16 52.97 -6.11
C GLY A 416 -3.79 53.25 -7.57
N GLY A 417 -4.27 54.37 -8.12
CA GLY A 417 -4.04 54.74 -9.52
C GLY A 417 -2.63 55.25 -9.75
N GLY A 418 -1.93 54.68 -10.75
CA GLY A 418 -0.56 55.04 -11.11
C GLY A 418 -0.24 54.66 -12.55
N SER A 419 -1.00 55.21 -13.51
CA SER A 419 -0.70 55.09 -14.94
C SER A 419 0.23 56.21 -15.38
N GLY A 420 1.41 55.87 -15.90
CA GLY A 420 2.37 56.80 -16.48
C GLY A 420 3.16 56.09 -17.58
N GLY A 421 3.07 56.61 -18.81
CA GLY A 421 3.58 55.94 -20.01
C GLY A 421 4.88 56.53 -20.59
N GLY A 422 5.40 55.81 -21.57
CA GLY A 422 6.48 56.16 -22.49
C GLY A 422 6.78 54.93 -23.36
N SER A 423 6.89 54.98 -24.69
CA SER A 423 7.12 56.11 -25.61
C SER A 423 6.16 56.10 -26.83
N PRO A 424 6.05 57.19 -27.62
CA PRO A 424 4.98 57.39 -28.59
C PRO A 424 5.36 57.25 -30.08
N ASP A 425 4.32 57.05 -30.91
CA ASP A 425 3.93 57.71 -32.19
C ASP A 425 5.01 58.29 -33.15
N PRO A 426 4.84 58.20 -34.49
CA PRO A 426 3.93 59.13 -35.18
C PRO A 426 3.08 58.52 -36.31
N GLY A 427 1.81 58.93 -36.48
CA GLY A 427 1.14 58.64 -37.76
C GLY A 427 -0.33 58.99 -38.04
N THR A 428 -0.85 60.16 -37.66
CA THR A 428 -1.90 60.93 -38.40
C THR A 428 -3.12 60.26 -39.05
N GLY A 429 -4.32 60.82 -38.75
CA GLY A 429 -5.37 61.03 -39.77
C GLY A 429 -6.60 60.14 -39.66
N GLY A 430 -7.78 60.76 -39.52
CA GLY A 430 -9.05 60.06 -39.48
C GLY A 430 -9.64 59.76 -40.87
N GLY A 431 -10.58 58.82 -40.92
CA GLY A 431 -11.32 58.50 -42.14
C GLY A 431 -12.33 57.39 -41.88
N ASN A 432 -13.60 57.63 -42.22
CA ASN A 432 -14.67 56.67 -42.06
C ASN A 432 -14.52 55.54 -43.10
N GLY A 433 -14.55 54.27 -42.68
CA GLY A 433 -14.37 53.14 -43.60
C GLY A 433 -14.65 51.80 -42.96
N SER A 434 -15.76 51.18 -43.34
CA SER A 434 -16.07 49.78 -43.00
C SER A 434 -15.02 48.86 -43.64
N THR A 435 -14.20 48.20 -42.84
CA THR A 435 -13.32 47.12 -43.33
C THR A 435 -14.19 46.00 -43.93
N PRO A 436 -14.02 45.65 -45.21
CA PRO A 436 -14.75 44.54 -45.81
C PRO A 436 -14.39 43.25 -45.07
N VAL A 437 -15.39 42.42 -44.74
CA VAL A 437 -15.11 41.03 -44.34
C VAL A 437 -14.35 40.37 -45.49
N PRO A 438 -13.18 39.74 -45.25
CA PRO A 438 -12.40 39.14 -46.33
C PRO A 438 -13.26 38.14 -47.11
N ALA A 439 -13.16 38.20 -48.44
CA ALA A 439 -13.93 37.34 -49.32
C ALA A 439 -13.68 35.87 -48.96
N LEU A 440 -14.73 35.04 -49.03
CA LEU A 440 -14.62 33.62 -48.78
C LEU A 440 -13.70 33.01 -49.85
N SER A 441 -12.61 32.38 -49.44
CA SER A 441 -11.60 31.83 -50.33
C SER A 441 -11.11 30.47 -49.86
N VAL A 442 -10.71 29.63 -50.82
CA VAL A 442 -10.06 28.34 -50.56
C VAL A 442 -8.62 28.60 -50.10
N THR A 443 -8.23 28.01 -48.98
CA THR A 443 -6.88 28.11 -48.39
C THR A 443 -6.01 26.88 -48.66
N GLY A 444 -6.63 25.74 -48.95
CA GLY A 444 -5.94 24.51 -49.32
C GLY A 444 -6.92 23.45 -49.79
N ILE A 445 -6.42 22.48 -50.56
CA ILE A 445 -7.15 21.27 -50.91
C ILE A 445 -6.30 20.03 -50.65
N THR A 446 -6.95 18.95 -50.21
CA THR A 446 -6.35 17.61 -50.06
C THR A 446 -7.16 16.64 -50.90
N ALA A 447 -6.52 15.77 -51.65
CA ALA A 447 -7.20 14.84 -52.56
C ALA A 447 -6.90 13.38 -52.24
N ALA A 448 -7.82 12.51 -52.64
CA ALA A 448 -7.70 11.06 -52.73
C ALA A 448 -8.46 10.59 -53.98
N ASN A 449 -8.28 9.34 -54.41
CA ASN A 449 -8.94 8.87 -55.65
C ASN A 449 -10.48 8.86 -55.48
N GLY A 450 -11.18 9.73 -56.22
CA GLY A 450 -12.63 9.94 -56.13
C GLY A 450 -13.09 10.98 -55.10
N MET A 451 -12.19 11.71 -54.44
CA MET A 451 -12.55 12.62 -53.35
C MET A 451 -11.59 13.82 -53.22
N VAL A 452 -12.13 15.02 -53.02
CA VAL A 452 -11.34 16.25 -52.77
C VAL A 452 -11.92 17.01 -51.59
N GLU A 453 -11.11 17.25 -50.55
CA GLU A 453 -11.45 18.11 -49.43
C GLU A 453 -10.94 19.53 -49.66
N VAL A 454 -11.80 20.51 -49.40
CA VAL A 454 -11.60 21.94 -49.66
C VAL A 454 -11.70 22.70 -48.36
N GLN A 455 -10.60 23.30 -47.93
CA GLN A 455 -10.56 24.13 -46.73
C GLN A 455 -10.74 25.60 -47.10
N PHE A 456 -11.63 26.28 -46.40
CA PHE A 456 -11.89 27.71 -46.56
C PHE A 456 -11.21 28.55 -45.47
N ASN A 457 -10.99 29.83 -45.76
CA ASN A 457 -10.38 30.81 -44.84
C ASN A 457 -11.25 31.13 -43.60
N ARG A 458 -12.47 30.61 -43.51
CA ARG A 458 -13.41 30.77 -42.39
C ARG A 458 -14.50 29.70 -42.47
N ASN A 459 -15.27 29.58 -41.38
CA ASN A 459 -16.46 28.72 -41.35
C ASN A 459 -17.52 29.18 -42.37
N LEU A 460 -18.27 28.21 -42.89
CA LEU A 460 -19.38 28.36 -43.80
C LEU A 460 -20.71 28.30 -43.04
N ASP A 461 -21.62 29.22 -43.38
CA ASP A 461 -22.95 29.29 -42.79
C ASP A 461 -23.92 28.24 -43.39
N SER A 462 -23.62 27.74 -44.59
CA SER A 462 -24.35 26.68 -45.29
C SER A 462 -23.42 25.82 -46.16
N ILE A 463 -23.87 24.63 -46.55
CA ILE A 463 -23.17 23.79 -47.53
C ILE A 463 -23.23 24.51 -48.91
N PRO A 464 -22.11 24.68 -49.64
CA PRO A 464 -22.13 25.25 -50.98
C PRO A 464 -22.71 24.28 -52.03
N ASP A 465 -23.16 24.79 -53.17
CA ASP A 465 -23.70 23.96 -54.25
C ASP A 465 -22.59 23.28 -55.05
N ALA A 466 -22.84 22.09 -55.60
CA ALA A 466 -21.86 21.36 -56.44
C ALA A 466 -21.39 22.20 -57.65
N ALA A 467 -22.29 22.98 -58.24
CA ALA A 467 -22.00 23.87 -59.36
C ALA A 467 -21.10 25.08 -58.99
N ASP A 468 -20.91 25.37 -57.70
CA ASP A 468 -20.00 26.42 -57.25
C ASP A 468 -18.52 26.01 -57.40
N PHE A 469 -18.23 24.72 -57.57
CA PHE A 469 -16.89 24.17 -57.70
C PHE A 469 -16.60 23.78 -59.16
N ALA A 470 -15.46 24.24 -59.68
CA ALA A 470 -14.90 23.74 -60.93
C ALA A 470 -13.65 22.91 -60.60
N VAL A 471 -13.75 21.60 -60.80
CA VAL A 471 -12.67 20.64 -60.55
C VAL A 471 -12.14 20.11 -61.88
N LEU A 472 -10.82 20.16 -62.04
CA LEU A 472 -10.10 19.55 -63.15
C LEU A 472 -9.15 18.47 -62.61
N GLU A 473 -9.04 17.36 -63.35
CA GLU A 473 -8.15 16.24 -63.06
C GLU A 473 -7.05 16.15 -64.12
N GLN A 474 -5.81 15.90 -63.68
CA GLN A 474 -4.66 15.59 -64.53
C GLN A 474 -4.05 14.27 -64.06
N VAL A 475 -3.93 13.28 -64.94
CA VAL A 475 -3.29 11.99 -64.66
C VAL A 475 -2.00 11.85 -65.47
N ASN A 476 -0.93 11.38 -64.83
CA ASN A 476 0.39 11.12 -65.43
C ASN A 476 0.95 12.30 -66.25
N HIS A 477 0.80 13.52 -65.73
CA HIS A 477 1.21 14.77 -66.40
C HIS A 477 0.53 15.05 -67.76
N GLY A 478 -0.64 14.46 -68.04
CA GLY A 478 -1.46 14.74 -69.23
C GLY A 478 -2.11 16.14 -69.22
N GLU A 479 -3.16 16.35 -70.01
CA GLU A 479 -3.94 17.59 -69.94
C GLU A 479 -4.96 17.55 -68.78
N PHE A 480 -5.32 18.73 -68.25
CA PHE A 480 -6.36 18.85 -67.23
C PHE A 480 -7.75 18.78 -67.86
N HIS A 481 -8.54 17.77 -67.50
CA HIS A 481 -9.92 17.60 -67.96
C HIS A 481 -10.93 17.91 -66.84
N LYS A 482 -12.10 18.45 -67.20
CA LYS A 482 -13.14 18.76 -66.21
C LYS A 482 -13.78 17.49 -65.66
N VAL A 483 -13.91 17.43 -64.34
CA VAL A 483 -14.60 16.36 -63.61
C VAL A 483 -15.79 16.96 -62.87
N GLU A 484 -16.96 16.32 -62.97
CA GLU A 484 -18.18 16.80 -62.30
C GLU A 484 -18.22 16.35 -60.84
N VAL A 485 -18.59 17.28 -59.95
CA VAL A 485 -18.80 17.00 -58.53
C VAL A 485 -20.16 16.34 -58.34
N THR A 486 -20.19 15.13 -57.80
CA THR A 486 -21.42 14.33 -57.65
C THR A 486 -22.10 14.53 -56.30
N LEU A 487 -21.34 14.92 -55.26
CA LEU A 487 -21.84 15.22 -53.92
C LEU A 487 -20.95 16.26 -53.23
N VAL A 488 -21.57 17.10 -52.40
CA VAL A 488 -20.90 18.09 -51.54
C VAL A 488 -21.33 17.84 -50.10
N THR A 489 -20.38 17.64 -49.19
CA THR A 489 -20.63 17.42 -47.77
C THR A 489 -19.82 18.42 -46.93
N LEU A 490 -20.49 19.20 -46.09
CA LEU A 490 -19.81 20.06 -45.11
C LEU A 490 -19.39 19.23 -43.90
N LEU A 491 -18.11 19.30 -43.52
CA LEU A 491 -17.57 18.58 -42.37
C LEU A 491 -17.87 19.32 -41.05
N ASP A 492 -17.83 18.60 -39.93
CA ASP A 492 -18.23 19.11 -38.60
C ASP A 492 -17.49 20.38 -38.15
N ASN A 493 -16.27 20.61 -38.66
CA ASN A 493 -15.50 21.82 -38.37
C ASN A 493 -16.09 23.10 -39.02
N LYS A 494 -17.07 22.94 -39.93
CA LYS A 494 -17.74 23.97 -40.75
C LYS A 494 -16.84 24.82 -41.65
N ALA A 495 -15.52 24.66 -41.64
CA ALA A 495 -14.58 25.35 -42.52
C ALA A 495 -14.07 24.48 -43.67
N THR A 496 -14.43 23.19 -43.70
CA THR A 496 -13.98 22.23 -44.70
C THR A 496 -15.15 21.52 -45.35
N VAL A 497 -15.10 21.40 -46.67
CA VAL A 497 -16.11 20.74 -47.50
C VAL A 497 -15.45 19.59 -48.24
N GLN A 498 -16.06 18.40 -48.17
CA GLN A 498 -15.64 17.23 -48.93
C GLN A 498 -16.49 17.11 -50.20
N LEU A 499 -15.82 16.99 -51.34
CA LEU A 499 -16.41 16.80 -52.66
C LEU A 499 -16.17 15.37 -53.13
N THR A 500 -17.24 14.70 -53.57
CA THR A 500 -17.14 13.40 -54.23
C THR A 500 -17.07 13.62 -55.74
N ILE A 501 -16.15 12.92 -56.39
CA ILE A 501 -15.95 12.92 -57.85
C ILE A 501 -15.79 11.48 -58.36
N PRO A 502 -16.01 11.20 -59.66
CA PRO A 502 -15.65 9.91 -60.25
C PRO A 502 -14.20 9.52 -59.96
N SER A 503 -13.96 8.27 -59.55
CA SER A 503 -12.62 7.74 -59.31
C SER A 503 -11.90 7.40 -60.63
N ILE A 504 -10.59 7.62 -60.66
CA ILE A 504 -9.68 7.15 -61.71
C ILE A 504 -9.65 5.63 -61.70
N ALA A 505 -9.87 5.02 -62.87
CA ALA A 505 -9.81 3.57 -63.05
C ALA A 505 -8.37 3.06 -62.92
N ILE A 506 -8.18 2.03 -62.10
CA ILE A 506 -6.88 1.37 -61.86
C ILE A 506 -6.25 0.84 -63.16
N SER A 507 -4.92 0.84 -63.22
CA SER A 507 -4.17 0.44 -64.42
C SER A 507 -3.05 -0.56 -64.13
N GLU A 508 -2.41 -1.06 -65.19
CA GLU A 508 -1.24 -1.94 -65.09
C GLU A 508 0.06 -1.23 -64.66
N ALA A 509 0.00 0.08 -64.42
CA ALA A 509 1.07 0.87 -63.80
C ALA A 509 0.49 1.74 -62.67
N GLU A 510 1.36 2.19 -61.76
CA GLU A 510 0.98 3.26 -60.84
C GLU A 510 0.70 4.54 -61.63
N GLN A 511 -0.37 5.25 -61.26
CA GLN A 511 -0.75 6.51 -61.88
C GLN A 511 -0.63 7.65 -60.86
N LEU A 512 -0.04 8.77 -61.25
CA LEU A 512 0.02 9.98 -60.45
C LEU A 512 -1.08 10.95 -60.90
N ALA A 513 -1.96 11.34 -59.99
CA ALA A 513 -3.04 12.29 -60.26
C ALA A 513 -2.88 13.58 -59.47
N VAL A 514 -3.21 14.70 -60.10
CA VAL A 514 -3.27 16.03 -59.48
C VAL A 514 -4.62 16.64 -59.80
N TYR A 515 -5.26 17.24 -58.79
CA TYR A 515 -6.51 17.97 -58.95
C TYR A 515 -6.27 19.47 -58.89
N SER A 516 -6.96 20.20 -59.76
CA SER A 516 -7.03 21.66 -59.75
C SER A 516 -8.46 22.07 -59.43
N LEU A 517 -8.66 22.89 -58.41
CA LEU A 517 -9.99 23.27 -57.93
C LEU A 517 -10.12 24.78 -57.80
N SER A 518 -11.19 25.34 -58.37
CA SER A 518 -11.62 26.72 -58.10
C SER A 518 -13.06 26.76 -57.56
N TYR A 519 -13.35 27.77 -56.76
CA TYR A 519 -14.67 28.02 -56.18
C TYR A 519 -15.19 29.39 -56.64
N LYS A 520 -16.41 29.44 -57.18
CA LYS A 520 -17.09 30.64 -57.73
C LYS A 520 -16.22 31.50 -58.66
N GLY A 521 -15.39 30.86 -59.49
CA GLY A 521 -14.48 31.54 -60.42
C GLY A 521 -13.26 32.21 -59.77
N GLY A 522 -12.98 31.94 -58.50
CA GLY A 522 -11.74 32.34 -57.84
C GLY A 522 -10.51 31.61 -58.40
N SER A 523 -9.32 32.02 -57.96
CA SER A 523 -8.05 31.42 -58.40
C SER A 523 -7.99 29.91 -58.08
N PRO A 524 -7.52 29.07 -59.02
CA PRO A 524 -7.43 27.63 -58.79
C PRO A 524 -6.34 27.28 -57.79
N VAL A 525 -6.62 26.31 -56.93
CA VAL A 525 -5.70 25.69 -55.96
C VAL A 525 -5.40 24.26 -56.44
N LEU A 526 -4.14 23.85 -56.38
CA LEU A 526 -3.71 22.49 -56.75
C LEU A 526 -3.61 21.59 -55.51
N SER A 527 -3.94 20.31 -55.67
CA SER A 527 -3.65 19.28 -54.68
C SER A 527 -2.17 18.88 -54.73
N GLY A 528 -1.69 18.19 -53.69
CA GLY A 528 -0.53 17.32 -53.86
C GLY A 528 -0.82 16.22 -54.90
N ALA A 529 0.24 15.67 -55.50
CA ALA A 529 0.10 14.51 -56.36
C ALA A 529 -0.25 13.26 -55.52
N ILE A 530 -1.28 12.54 -55.94
CA ILE A 530 -1.72 11.28 -55.31
C ILE A 530 -1.34 10.09 -56.20
N THR A 531 -0.99 8.96 -55.58
CA THR A 531 -0.67 7.73 -56.31
C THR A 531 -1.88 6.78 -56.31
N VAL A 532 -2.32 6.36 -57.49
CA VAL A 532 -3.30 5.30 -57.71
C VAL A 532 -2.53 3.99 -58.00
N PRO A 533 -2.62 2.96 -57.14
CA PRO A 533 -1.77 1.77 -57.24
C PRO A 533 -2.23 0.75 -58.31
N LYS A 534 -1.31 -0.16 -58.67
CA LYS A 534 -1.52 -1.24 -59.65
C LYS A 534 -2.45 -2.36 -59.13
N ALA A 535 -3.09 -3.06 -60.07
CA ALA A 535 -4.08 -4.13 -59.86
C ALA A 535 -3.71 -5.26 -58.86
N ASN A 536 -4.78 -5.77 -58.25
CA ASN A 536 -4.84 -6.77 -57.18
C ASN A 536 -4.62 -8.22 -57.65
N VAL A 537 -4.17 -9.11 -56.75
CA VAL A 537 -3.85 -10.53 -57.01
C VAL A 537 -4.68 -11.47 -56.12
N SER A 538 -5.03 -12.67 -56.60
CA SER A 538 -5.64 -13.73 -55.78
C SER A 538 -4.65 -14.85 -55.42
N VAL A 539 -4.72 -15.34 -54.19
CA VAL A 539 -3.88 -16.43 -53.64
C VAL A 539 -4.78 -17.58 -53.19
N THR A 540 -4.69 -18.72 -53.86
CA THR A 540 -5.52 -19.92 -53.58
C THR A 540 -4.67 -21.08 -53.04
N GLY A 541 -5.31 -22.10 -52.47
CA GLY A 541 -4.64 -23.31 -52.02
C GLY A 541 -5.58 -24.31 -51.37
N ARG A 542 -5.04 -25.41 -50.85
CA ARG A 542 -5.81 -26.42 -50.10
C ARG A 542 -5.18 -26.78 -48.77
N VAL A 543 -6.00 -27.11 -47.78
CA VAL A 543 -5.54 -27.59 -46.47
C VAL A 543 -6.18 -28.92 -46.10
N PHE A 544 -5.35 -29.81 -45.56
CA PHE A 544 -5.69 -31.13 -45.06
C PHE A 544 -5.27 -31.26 -43.59
N ILE A 545 -5.99 -32.06 -42.82
CA ILE A 545 -5.67 -32.42 -41.44
C ILE A 545 -5.35 -33.91 -41.40
N GLN A 546 -4.25 -34.28 -40.76
CA GLN A 546 -3.89 -35.66 -40.45
C GLN A 546 -3.99 -35.90 -38.94
N PRO A 547 -4.91 -36.76 -38.47
CA PRO A 547 -4.98 -37.17 -37.07
C PRO A 547 -3.72 -37.90 -36.62
N TYR A 548 -3.39 -37.81 -35.33
CA TYR A 548 -2.28 -38.58 -34.75
C TYR A 548 -2.55 -40.10 -34.77
N THR A 549 -3.81 -40.52 -34.85
CA THR A 549 -4.25 -41.91 -35.05
C THR A 549 -4.29 -42.35 -36.52
N GLY A 550 -4.14 -41.41 -37.47
CA GLY A 550 -4.45 -41.61 -38.88
C GLY A 550 -3.23 -41.58 -39.80
N THR A 551 -3.15 -42.53 -40.72
CA THR A 551 -2.10 -42.57 -41.76
C THR A 551 -2.47 -41.80 -43.03
N LYS A 552 -3.68 -41.23 -43.11
CA LYS A 552 -4.18 -40.49 -44.28
C LYS A 552 -4.74 -39.12 -43.85
N PRO A 553 -4.29 -38.00 -44.46
CA PRO A 553 -4.92 -36.70 -44.30
C PRO A 553 -6.33 -36.65 -44.92
N PHE A 554 -7.19 -35.77 -44.42
CA PHE A 554 -8.50 -35.45 -45.00
C PHE A 554 -8.70 -33.93 -45.14
N PRO A 555 -9.55 -33.44 -46.06
CA PRO A 555 -9.72 -31.99 -46.28
C PRO A 555 -10.25 -31.24 -45.06
N ALA A 556 -9.67 -30.07 -44.77
CA ALA A 556 -10.10 -29.22 -43.67
C ALA A 556 -11.31 -28.37 -44.09
N PHE A 557 -12.53 -28.77 -43.71
CA PHE A 557 -13.76 -28.02 -44.03
C PHE A 557 -14.12 -26.95 -42.98
N ASN A 558 -14.60 -25.79 -43.43
CA ASN A 558 -15.15 -24.70 -42.62
C ASN A 558 -14.22 -24.26 -41.49
N LYS A 559 -12.93 -24.10 -41.81
CA LYS A 559 -11.92 -23.52 -40.92
C LYS A 559 -11.57 -22.12 -41.38
N HIS A 560 -11.16 -21.24 -40.45
CA HIS A 560 -10.69 -19.89 -40.77
C HIS A 560 -9.17 -19.87 -40.88
N PHE A 561 -8.66 -19.18 -41.90
CA PHE A 561 -7.25 -19.07 -42.26
C PHE A 561 -6.89 -17.61 -42.44
N TYR A 562 -5.63 -17.27 -42.23
CA TYR A 562 -5.12 -15.93 -42.44
C TYR A 562 -3.87 -15.96 -43.29
N LEU A 563 -3.76 -15.04 -44.24
CA LEU A 563 -2.52 -14.73 -44.94
C LEU A 563 -1.94 -13.48 -44.27
N ARG A 564 -0.77 -13.60 -43.63
CA ARG A 564 -0.15 -12.50 -42.85
C ARG A 564 1.14 -12.05 -43.50
N GLY A 565 1.29 -10.74 -43.67
CA GLY A 565 2.50 -10.13 -44.19
C GLY A 565 3.70 -10.40 -43.29
N ALA A 566 4.83 -10.74 -43.91
CA ALA A 566 6.10 -10.96 -43.24
C ALA A 566 7.00 -9.73 -43.35
N LYS A 567 7.82 -9.50 -42.32
CA LYS A 567 8.84 -8.43 -42.25
C LYS A 567 8.22 -7.05 -42.52
N ASP A 568 8.54 -6.45 -43.68
CA ASP A 568 8.11 -5.11 -44.08
C ASP A 568 6.78 -5.10 -44.87
N THR A 569 6.25 -6.28 -45.23
CA THR A 569 4.99 -6.40 -45.99
C THR A 569 3.79 -6.12 -45.09
N LYS A 570 3.06 -5.04 -45.34
CA LYS A 570 1.86 -4.68 -44.58
C LYS A 570 0.60 -5.26 -45.23
N GLY A 571 -0.01 -6.25 -44.57
CA GLY A 571 -1.29 -6.83 -44.98
C GLY A 571 -1.70 -7.99 -44.09
N THR A 572 -3.01 -8.19 -43.91
CA THR A 572 -3.56 -9.42 -43.36
C THR A 572 -4.91 -9.70 -44.00
N TYR A 573 -5.02 -10.87 -44.63
CA TYR A 573 -6.22 -11.33 -45.31
C TYR A 573 -6.77 -12.56 -44.58
N SER A 574 -8.07 -12.81 -44.70
CA SER A 574 -8.74 -13.95 -44.06
C SER A 574 -9.62 -14.71 -45.06
N ALA A 575 -9.58 -16.04 -44.99
CA ALA A 575 -10.36 -16.93 -45.84
C ALA A 575 -10.99 -18.04 -44.99
N THR A 576 -12.00 -18.70 -45.55
CA THR A 576 -12.65 -19.88 -44.95
C THR A 576 -12.61 -21.03 -45.95
N THR A 577 -12.24 -22.23 -45.52
CA THR A 577 -12.18 -23.36 -46.46
C THR A 577 -13.53 -23.95 -46.81
N VAL A 578 -13.70 -24.28 -48.08
CA VAL A 578 -14.85 -25.05 -48.59
C VAL A 578 -14.64 -26.56 -48.41
N LYS A 579 -15.62 -27.36 -48.85
CA LYS A 579 -15.76 -28.79 -48.51
C LYS A 579 -14.53 -29.64 -48.84
N ASP A 580 -13.85 -29.31 -49.94
CA ASP A 580 -12.67 -30.04 -50.44
C ASP A 580 -11.34 -29.45 -49.94
N GLY A 581 -11.40 -28.61 -48.90
CA GLY A 581 -10.23 -28.02 -48.24
C GLY A 581 -9.66 -26.79 -48.95
N GLU A 582 -10.28 -26.35 -50.04
CA GLU A 582 -9.87 -25.18 -50.85
C GLU A 582 -10.16 -23.84 -50.16
N PHE A 583 -9.27 -22.87 -50.36
CA PHE A 583 -9.42 -21.47 -49.93
C PHE A 583 -8.95 -20.48 -51.03
N SER A 584 -9.45 -19.24 -50.99
CA SER A 584 -8.92 -18.09 -51.74
C SER A 584 -8.76 -16.89 -50.82
N PHE A 585 -7.66 -16.15 -50.99
CA PHE A 585 -7.49 -14.78 -50.53
C PHE A 585 -7.51 -13.87 -51.75
N ASP A 586 -8.52 -13.01 -51.87
CA ASP A 586 -8.63 -12.09 -52.99
C ASP A 586 -8.13 -10.69 -52.59
N ASN A 587 -7.63 -9.93 -53.57
CA ASN A 587 -7.09 -8.59 -53.37
C ASN A 587 -5.81 -8.51 -52.51
N VAL A 588 -4.96 -9.53 -52.64
CA VAL A 588 -3.65 -9.59 -52.01
C VAL A 588 -2.69 -8.61 -52.71
N VAL A 589 -2.06 -7.71 -51.93
CA VAL A 589 -1.02 -6.82 -52.47
C VAL A 589 0.31 -7.57 -52.59
N PRO A 590 1.14 -7.29 -53.60
CA PRO A 590 2.42 -7.98 -53.79
C PRO A 590 3.35 -7.81 -52.57
N GLY A 591 4.06 -8.88 -52.20
CA GLY A 591 4.89 -8.90 -50.99
C GLY A 591 5.17 -10.30 -50.47
N THR A 592 5.81 -10.39 -49.30
CA THR A 592 6.14 -11.66 -48.63
C THR A 592 5.11 -11.97 -47.54
N TYR A 593 4.61 -13.21 -47.51
CA TYR A 593 3.55 -13.65 -46.61
C TYR A 593 3.81 -15.04 -46.05
N PHE A 594 3.12 -15.39 -44.96
CA PHE A 594 2.94 -16.76 -44.50
C PHE A 594 1.45 -17.03 -44.20
N VAL A 595 1.03 -18.29 -44.29
CA VAL A 595 -0.31 -18.73 -43.87
C VAL A 595 -0.28 -19.01 -42.36
N TYR A 596 -1.24 -18.43 -41.63
CA TYR A 596 -1.51 -18.66 -40.22
C TYR A 596 -2.89 -19.30 -40.04
N ILE A 597 -2.95 -20.37 -39.25
CA ILE A 597 -4.17 -21.16 -39.06
C ILE A 597 -4.39 -21.39 -37.56
N PRO A 598 -5.41 -20.76 -36.94
CA PRO A 598 -5.79 -21.08 -35.57
C PRO A 598 -6.43 -22.47 -35.50
N PHE A 599 -5.76 -23.39 -34.83
CA PHE A 599 -6.17 -24.79 -34.68
C PHE A 599 -6.12 -25.17 -33.18
N SER A 600 -6.95 -24.49 -32.40
CA SER A 600 -6.91 -24.50 -30.92
C SER A 600 -6.75 -25.91 -30.33
N PRO A 601 -5.81 -26.14 -29.39
CA PRO A 601 -4.98 -25.13 -28.71
C PRO A 601 -3.68 -24.74 -29.43
N TYR A 602 -3.52 -25.07 -30.72
CA TYR A 602 -2.33 -24.78 -31.52
C TYR A 602 -2.58 -23.74 -32.61
N ASN A 603 -1.49 -23.23 -33.18
CA ASN A 603 -1.49 -22.41 -34.37
C ASN A 603 -0.52 -23.04 -35.37
N TYR A 604 -0.97 -23.25 -36.62
CA TYR A 604 -0.08 -23.63 -37.71
C TYR A 604 0.44 -22.37 -38.42
N TYR A 605 1.70 -22.42 -38.84
CA TYR A 605 2.37 -21.41 -39.66
C TYR A 605 3.02 -22.12 -40.84
N SER A 606 2.83 -21.62 -42.06
CA SER A 606 3.63 -22.05 -43.21
C SER A 606 5.00 -21.39 -43.19
N GLU A 607 5.92 -21.88 -44.03
CA GLU A 607 7.08 -21.10 -44.47
C GLU A 607 6.64 -19.80 -45.16
N GLU A 608 7.55 -18.81 -45.21
CA GLU A 608 7.34 -17.57 -45.97
C GLU A 608 7.38 -17.83 -47.49
N PHE A 609 6.49 -17.17 -48.24
CA PHE A 609 6.48 -17.16 -49.71
C PHE A 609 6.17 -15.76 -50.25
N THR A 610 6.45 -15.54 -51.54
CA THR A 610 6.27 -14.23 -52.20
C THR A 610 5.09 -14.26 -53.17
N VAL A 611 4.28 -13.20 -53.13
CA VAL A 611 3.20 -12.92 -54.08
C VAL A 611 3.70 -11.85 -55.06
N GLU A 612 3.75 -12.18 -56.35
CA GLU A 612 4.23 -11.31 -57.43
C GLU A 612 3.08 -10.43 -57.99
N ALA A 613 3.41 -9.25 -58.53
CA ALA A 613 2.40 -8.33 -59.04
C ALA A 613 1.70 -8.83 -60.31
N GLY A 614 0.36 -8.84 -60.30
CA GLY A 614 -0.48 -9.15 -61.45
C GLY A 614 -0.51 -10.64 -61.85
N LYS A 615 -0.18 -11.55 -60.94
CA LYS A 615 -0.13 -12.99 -61.21
C LYS A 615 -0.65 -13.81 -60.03
N ASP A 616 -1.79 -14.46 -60.22
CA ASP A 616 -2.40 -15.32 -59.20
C ASP A 616 -1.47 -16.46 -58.77
N LEU A 617 -1.52 -16.80 -57.49
CA LEU A 617 -0.66 -17.80 -56.86
C LEU A 617 -1.50 -18.97 -56.33
N VAL A 618 -1.16 -20.19 -56.73
CA VAL A 618 -1.71 -21.42 -56.16
C VAL A 618 -0.67 -22.04 -55.23
N LEU A 619 -1.01 -22.18 -53.96
CA LEU A 619 -0.16 -22.80 -52.93
C LEU A 619 -0.24 -24.33 -52.98
N PRO A 620 0.85 -25.04 -52.63
CA PRO A 620 0.82 -26.49 -52.48
C PRO A 620 -0.11 -26.93 -51.34
N ASP A 621 -0.52 -28.20 -51.36
CA ASP A 621 -1.40 -28.78 -50.33
C ASP A 621 -0.75 -28.69 -48.93
N ILE A 622 -1.38 -27.94 -48.03
CA ILE A 622 -0.92 -27.75 -46.65
C ILE A 622 -1.44 -28.92 -45.80
N ILE A 623 -0.55 -29.73 -45.22
CA ILE A 623 -0.93 -30.86 -44.35
C ILE A 623 -0.60 -30.54 -42.90
N ILE A 624 -1.63 -30.41 -42.06
CA ILE A 624 -1.51 -30.19 -40.61
C ILE A 624 -1.52 -31.55 -39.91
N VAL A 625 -0.37 -31.99 -39.40
CA VAL A 625 -0.25 -33.23 -38.61
C VAL A 625 -0.52 -32.95 -37.14
N GLN A 626 -1.51 -33.64 -36.55
CA GLN A 626 -1.77 -33.58 -35.12
C GLN A 626 -0.70 -34.36 -34.35
N LYS A 627 -0.29 -33.81 -33.19
CA LYS A 627 0.65 -34.48 -32.27
C LYS A 627 -0.05 -35.59 -31.47
N THR A 628 0.73 -36.58 -31.06
CA THR A 628 0.30 -37.65 -30.13
C THR A 628 -0.12 -37.07 -28.78
N PRO A 629 -1.15 -37.63 -28.12
CA PRO A 629 -1.56 -37.20 -26.79
C PRO A 629 -0.44 -37.32 -25.76
N GLU A 630 -0.26 -36.28 -24.95
CA GLU A 630 0.72 -36.22 -23.85
C GLU A 630 -0.05 -36.20 -22.51
N PRO A 631 -0.34 -37.38 -21.93
CA PRO A 631 -0.97 -37.49 -20.62
C PRO A 631 -0.01 -37.15 -19.49
N LYS A 632 -0.52 -36.51 -18.44
CA LYS A 632 0.18 -36.19 -17.18
C LYS A 632 -0.80 -36.40 -16.03
N VAL A 633 -0.33 -37.01 -14.95
CA VAL A 633 -1.07 -37.16 -13.69
C VAL A 633 -0.20 -36.62 -12.58
N GLU A 634 -0.78 -35.93 -11.60
CA GLU A 634 -0.03 -35.49 -10.42
C GLU A 634 0.54 -36.71 -9.67
N PRO A 635 1.86 -36.79 -9.43
CA PRO A 635 2.50 -37.99 -8.89
C PRO A 635 2.24 -38.21 -7.39
N VAL A 636 1.56 -37.26 -6.74
CA VAL A 636 1.31 -37.24 -5.31
C VAL A 636 -0.16 -36.94 -5.04
N VAL A 637 -0.76 -37.73 -4.15
CA VAL A 637 -2.06 -37.43 -3.54
C VAL A 637 -1.89 -37.30 -2.03
N TYR A 638 -2.69 -36.44 -1.40
CA TYR A 638 -2.65 -36.25 0.05
C TYR A 638 -3.65 -37.14 0.77
N THR A 639 -3.20 -37.91 1.77
CA THR A 639 -4.00 -38.92 2.48
C THR A 639 -5.29 -38.39 3.11
N ASP A 640 -5.36 -37.11 3.47
CA ASP A 640 -6.49 -36.48 4.13
C ASP A 640 -7.46 -35.73 3.20
N VAL A 641 -7.10 -35.54 1.92
CA VAL A 641 -7.95 -34.86 0.92
C VAL A 641 -8.31 -35.79 -0.24
N SER A 642 -7.42 -36.73 -0.56
CA SER A 642 -7.48 -37.65 -1.70
C SER A 642 -7.84 -36.98 -3.03
N TYR A 643 -7.31 -35.78 -3.25
CA TYR A 643 -7.54 -34.99 -4.46
C TYR A 643 -6.60 -35.46 -5.57
N LEU A 644 -7.18 -36.07 -6.60
CA LEU A 644 -6.44 -36.54 -7.77
C LEU A 644 -6.71 -35.59 -8.95
N SER A 645 -5.67 -35.27 -9.69
CA SER A 645 -5.77 -34.46 -10.90
C SER A 645 -4.74 -34.84 -11.95
N GLY A 646 -5.05 -34.51 -13.20
CA GLY A 646 -4.14 -34.67 -14.32
C GLY A 646 -4.68 -33.98 -15.56
N SER A 647 -3.86 -33.95 -16.61
CA SER A 647 -4.15 -33.30 -17.88
C SER A 647 -3.75 -34.21 -19.03
N ILE A 648 -4.45 -34.09 -20.15
CA ILE A 648 -3.97 -34.63 -21.42
C ILE A 648 -3.99 -33.53 -22.47
N MET A 649 -2.84 -33.31 -23.09
CA MET A 649 -2.72 -32.43 -24.25
C MET A 649 -2.90 -33.24 -25.53
N TYR A 650 -3.34 -32.59 -26.61
CA TYR A 650 -3.47 -33.14 -27.97
C TYR A 650 -4.53 -34.24 -28.20
N LEU A 651 -5.28 -34.68 -27.18
CA LEU A 651 -6.41 -35.59 -27.40
C LEU A 651 -7.58 -34.84 -28.07
N ALA A 652 -8.12 -35.41 -29.15
CA ALA A 652 -9.16 -34.78 -29.98
C ALA A 652 -10.60 -35.13 -29.56
N GLN A 653 -10.75 -36.08 -28.63
CA GLN A 653 -11.99 -36.58 -28.07
C GLN A 653 -11.90 -36.51 -26.54
N PRO A 654 -13.02 -36.58 -25.81
CA PRO A 654 -12.93 -36.70 -24.36
C PRO A 654 -12.32 -38.06 -23.95
N PHE A 655 -11.65 -38.05 -22.79
CA PHE A 655 -11.12 -39.25 -22.13
C PHE A 655 -11.89 -39.56 -20.84
N LYS A 656 -11.76 -40.80 -20.41
CA LYS A 656 -12.18 -41.33 -19.13
C LYS A 656 -10.94 -41.65 -18.29
N VAL A 657 -11.12 -41.70 -16.98
CA VAL A 657 -10.06 -41.99 -16.01
C VAL A 657 -10.39 -43.32 -15.36
N LYS A 658 -9.37 -44.15 -15.13
CA LYS A 658 -9.46 -45.31 -14.25
C LYS A 658 -8.44 -45.14 -13.12
N VAL A 659 -8.85 -45.46 -11.89
CA VAL A 659 -7.99 -45.41 -10.70
C VAL A 659 -8.04 -46.74 -9.99
N GLU A 660 -6.88 -47.33 -9.75
CA GLU A 660 -6.71 -48.65 -9.12
C GLU A 660 -5.81 -48.54 -7.88
N LEU A 661 -6.05 -49.38 -6.88
CA LEU A 661 -5.14 -49.61 -5.76
C LEU A 661 -4.01 -50.57 -6.16
N GLU A 662 -3.00 -50.70 -5.31
CA GLU A 662 -1.85 -51.60 -5.52
C GLU A 662 -2.24 -53.10 -5.61
N ASP A 663 -3.33 -53.50 -4.95
CA ASP A 663 -3.92 -54.85 -5.05
C ASP A 663 -4.72 -55.08 -6.36
N GLY A 664 -4.81 -54.08 -7.23
CA GLY A 664 -5.56 -54.11 -8.49
C GLY A 664 -7.05 -53.80 -8.34
N LYS A 665 -7.53 -53.45 -7.15
CA LYS A 665 -8.92 -53.04 -6.95
C LYS A 665 -9.20 -51.67 -7.57
N GLU A 666 -10.13 -51.62 -8.51
CA GLU A 666 -10.62 -50.37 -9.09
C GLU A 666 -11.45 -49.57 -8.07
N LEU A 667 -11.25 -48.25 -8.06
CA LEU A 667 -11.98 -47.30 -7.23
C LEU A 667 -13.11 -46.64 -8.01
N ASN A 668 -14.23 -46.36 -7.36
CA ASN A 668 -15.26 -45.49 -7.94
C ASN A 668 -14.68 -44.08 -8.11
N ILE A 669 -15.03 -43.38 -9.18
CA ILE A 669 -14.59 -42.00 -9.40
C ILE A 669 -15.74 -41.14 -9.93
N HIS A 670 -15.47 -39.87 -10.20
CA HIS A 670 -16.37 -39.02 -10.95
C HIS A 670 -16.61 -39.64 -12.35
N SER A 671 -17.81 -40.16 -12.57
CA SER A 671 -18.24 -40.70 -13.86
C SER A 671 -18.47 -39.56 -14.85
N GLY A 672 -17.57 -39.41 -15.83
CA GLY A 672 -17.66 -38.33 -16.80
C GLY A 672 -16.59 -38.43 -17.88
N GLU A 673 -16.80 -37.63 -18.92
CA GLU A 673 -15.91 -37.45 -20.06
C GLU A 673 -15.16 -36.12 -19.91
N PHE A 674 -13.82 -36.21 -19.83
CA PHE A 674 -12.93 -35.09 -19.59
C PHE A 674 -12.28 -34.63 -20.90
N TYR A 675 -12.13 -33.32 -21.12
CA TYR A 675 -11.69 -32.80 -22.43
C TYR A 675 -10.24 -32.33 -22.49
N SER A 676 -9.61 -32.02 -21.36
CA SER A 676 -8.22 -31.52 -21.32
C SER A 676 -7.56 -31.71 -19.95
N PHE A 677 -8.35 -31.68 -18.88
CA PHE A 677 -7.94 -32.03 -17.53
C PHE A 677 -9.07 -32.73 -16.79
N PHE A 678 -8.69 -33.50 -15.77
CA PHE A 678 -9.61 -34.09 -14.81
C PHE A 678 -9.18 -33.68 -13.40
N SER A 679 -10.15 -33.54 -12.50
CA SER A 679 -9.85 -33.32 -11.08
C SER A 679 -11.04 -33.68 -10.20
N PHE A 680 -10.81 -34.50 -9.18
CA PHE A 680 -11.84 -34.93 -8.23
C PHE A 680 -11.23 -35.46 -6.92
N ARG A 681 -12.03 -35.50 -5.85
CA ARG A 681 -11.66 -36.20 -4.60
C ARG A 681 -12.09 -37.65 -4.69
N LEU A 682 -11.19 -38.58 -4.39
CA LEU A 682 -11.53 -40.02 -4.36
C LEU A 682 -12.53 -40.35 -3.24
N TYR A 683 -12.51 -39.61 -2.13
CA TYR A 683 -13.40 -39.84 -0.98
C TYR A 683 -14.87 -39.52 -1.28
N ASP A 684 -15.16 -38.56 -2.16
CA ASP A 684 -16.53 -38.21 -2.56
C ASP A 684 -17.24 -39.39 -3.25
N TYR A 685 -16.48 -40.34 -3.83
CA TYR A 685 -16.97 -41.54 -4.52
C TYR A 685 -16.65 -42.85 -3.78
N ASN A 686 -15.73 -42.82 -2.81
CA ASN A 686 -15.32 -43.96 -1.97
C ASN A 686 -15.27 -43.53 -0.49
N PRO A 687 -16.42 -43.33 0.19
CA PRO A 687 -16.45 -42.82 1.57
C PRO A 687 -15.78 -43.74 2.61
N ASN A 688 -15.53 -45.01 2.26
CA ASN A 688 -14.82 -46.00 3.10
C ASN A 688 -13.36 -46.23 2.67
N LEU A 689 -12.83 -45.45 1.72
CA LEU A 689 -11.41 -45.51 1.35
C LEU A 689 -10.57 -44.90 2.48
N LEU A 690 -9.44 -45.52 2.79
CA LEU A 690 -8.48 -45.05 3.78
C LEU A 690 -7.08 -45.15 3.17
N LEU A 691 -6.52 -44.03 2.72
CA LEU A 691 -5.15 -43.95 2.24
C LEU A 691 -4.19 -43.62 3.38
N LYS A 692 -3.05 -44.29 3.42
CA LYS A 692 -1.94 -44.09 4.36
C LYS A 692 -0.72 -43.53 3.66
N ASP A 693 0.24 -43.03 4.44
CA ASP A 693 1.53 -42.59 3.91
C ASP A 693 2.23 -43.74 3.16
N LYS A 694 2.62 -43.48 1.90
CA LYS A 694 3.23 -44.38 0.92
C LYS A 694 2.32 -45.44 0.29
N ASP A 695 1.01 -45.41 0.52
CA ASP A 695 0.08 -46.22 -0.28
C ASP A 695 0.18 -45.82 -1.76
N LYS A 696 0.06 -46.79 -2.66
CA LYS A 696 0.13 -46.55 -4.11
C LYS A 696 -1.23 -46.62 -4.78
N LEU A 697 -1.45 -45.66 -5.66
CA LEU A 697 -2.55 -45.62 -6.61
C LEU A 697 -2.00 -45.68 -8.03
N PHE A 698 -2.76 -46.25 -8.94
CA PHE A 698 -2.42 -46.33 -10.35
C PHE A 698 -3.52 -45.69 -11.18
N VAL A 699 -3.14 -44.77 -12.06
CA VAL A 699 -4.06 -43.98 -12.88
C VAL A 699 -3.83 -44.28 -14.35
N THR A 700 -4.90 -44.60 -15.07
CA THR A 700 -4.88 -44.80 -16.53
C THR A 700 -5.92 -43.91 -17.17
N LEU A 701 -5.55 -43.19 -18.23
CA LEU A 701 -6.46 -42.38 -19.04
C LEU A 701 -6.76 -43.14 -20.33
N TYR A 702 -8.01 -43.14 -20.79
CA TYR A 702 -8.41 -43.89 -21.98
C TYR A 702 -9.58 -43.22 -22.73
N ASP A 703 -9.76 -43.52 -24.01
CA ASP A 703 -10.94 -43.10 -24.78
C ASP A 703 -11.72 -44.30 -25.36
N ASP A 704 -12.94 -44.04 -25.82
CA ASP A 704 -13.82 -45.09 -26.39
C ASP A 704 -13.38 -45.55 -27.79
N ASN A 705 -12.37 -44.89 -28.39
CA ASN A 705 -11.80 -45.25 -29.69
C ASN A 705 -10.57 -46.19 -29.55
N GLY A 706 -10.21 -46.56 -28.33
CA GLY A 706 -9.13 -47.51 -28.03
C GLY A 706 -7.77 -46.86 -27.76
N TRP A 707 -7.69 -45.53 -27.59
CA TRP A 707 -6.48 -44.91 -27.06
C TRP A 707 -6.40 -45.15 -25.54
N THR A 708 -5.19 -45.45 -25.04
CA THR A 708 -4.90 -45.55 -23.60
C THR A 708 -3.54 -44.93 -23.29
N SER A 709 -3.41 -44.30 -22.13
CA SER A 709 -2.14 -43.86 -21.58
C SER A 709 -1.30 -45.03 -21.07
N GLU A 710 -0.04 -44.73 -20.71
CA GLU A 710 0.68 -45.53 -19.72
C GLU A 710 -0.01 -45.48 -18.34
N ARG A 711 0.38 -46.39 -17.44
CA ARG A 711 -0.17 -46.50 -16.09
C ARG A 711 0.67 -45.65 -15.14
N PHE A 712 0.14 -44.49 -14.73
CA PHE A 712 0.84 -43.56 -13.82
C PHE A 712 0.79 -44.06 -12.38
N GLU A 713 1.94 -44.15 -11.72
CA GLU A 713 2.01 -44.37 -10.27
C GLU A 713 1.83 -43.04 -9.52
N VAL A 714 0.91 -43.01 -8.57
CA VAL A 714 0.61 -41.87 -7.70
C VAL A 714 0.79 -42.30 -6.26
N THR A 715 1.67 -41.62 -5.53
CA THR A 715 1.97 -41.95 -4.13
C THR A 715 1.07 -41.14 -3.19
N ALA A 716 0.40 -41.81 -2.26
CA ALA A 716 -0.26 -41.16 -1.15
C ALA A 716 0.77 -40.68 -0.13
N VAL A 717 0.72 -39.42 0.28
CA VAL A 717 1.62 -38.85 1.30
C VAL A 717 0.84 -38.11 2.38
N GLU A 718 1.32 -38.17 3.62
CA GLU A 718 0.79 -37.29 4.66
C GLU A 718 1.22 -35.84 4.44
N ARG A 719 0.26 -34.91 4.45
CA ARG A 719 0.59 -33.47 4.49
C ARG A 719 1.33 -33.15 5.79
N PRO A 720 2.39 -32.33 5.75
CA PRO A 720 3.06 -31.89 6.96
C PRO A 720 2.08 -31.15 7.87
N LEU A 721 2.24 -31.33 9.18
CA LEU A 721 1.48 -30.58 10.18
C LEU A 721 1.89 -29.11 10.15
N THR A 722 0.90 -28.21 10.25
CA THR A 722 1.19 -26.82 10.63
C THR A 722 1.70 -26.81 12.06
N LYS A 723 2.76 -26.06 12.36
CA LYS A 723 3.21 -25.88 13.75
C LYS A 723 2.13 -25.21 14.60
N MET A 724 2.13 -25.52 15.89
CA MET A 724 1.23 -24.92 16.88
C MET A 724 1.34 -23.38 16.84
N PRO A 725 0.22 -22.63 16.83
CA PRO A 725 0.26 -21.17 16.87
C PRO A 725 0.75 -20.68 18.23
N VAL A 726 1.65 -19.71 18.28
CA VAL A 726 2.08 -19.12 19.56
C VAL A 726 1.08 -18.05 19.96
N VAL A 727 0.34 -18.26 21.05
CA VAL A 727 -0.55 -17.24 21.62
C VAL A 727 0.31 -16.28 22.45
N THR A 728 0.21 -14.97 22.17
CA THR A 728 1.01 -13.92 22.82
C THR A 728 0.22 -13.02 23.77
N SER A 729 -1.12 -13.10 23.74
CA SER A 729 -2.02 -12.44 24.69
C SER A 729 -2.36 -13.35 25.88
N VAL A 730 -2.39 -12.80 27.09
CA VAL A 730 -3.09 -13.41 28.22
C VAL A 730 -4.60 -13.32 27.96
N VAL A 731 -5.37 -14.33 28.37
CA VAL A 731 -6.83 -14.36 28.18
C VAL A 731 -7.54 -14.34 29.54
N TYR A 732 -8.41 -13.35 29.71
CA TYR A 732 -9.27 -13.14 30.88
C TYR A 732 -10.72 -13.46 30.53
N ASN A 733 -11.59 -13.47 31.55
CA ASN A 733 -13.02 -13.78 31.40
C ASN A 733 -13.79 -12.83 30.46
N ASP A 734 -13.28 -11.62 30.26
CA ASP A 734 -13.83 -10.59 29.36
C ASP A 734 -12.88 -10.13 28.25
N THR A 735 -11.82 -10.91 27.97
CA THR A 735 -10.90 -10.63 26.86
C THR A 735 -11.65 -10.55 25.54
N ARG A 736 -11.46 -9.45 24.82
CA ARG A 736 -12.08 -9.19 23.51
C ARG A 736 -11.15 -9.48 22.33
N ILE A 737 -9.85 -9.64 22.57
CA ILE A 737 -8.85 -9.79 21.50
C ILE A 737 -7.82 -10.85 21.89
N ILE A 738 -7.72 -11.92 21.11
CA ILE A 738 -6.65 -12.94 21.26
C ILE A 738 -5.62 -12.73 20.16
N ARG A 739 -4.34 -12.63 20.55
CA ARG A 739 -3.21 -12.33 19.65
C ARG A 739 -2.21 -13.47 19.64
N GLY A 740 -1.51 -13.63 18.52
CA GLY A 740 -0.44 -14.61 18.41
C GLY A 740 0.26 -14.63 17.06
N THR A 741 1.09 -15.65 16.84
CA THR A 741 1.85 -15.85 15.61
C THR A 741 1.73 -17.28 15.07
N THR A 742 1.97 -17.42 13.77
CA THR A 742 2.06 -18.71 13.05
C THR A 742 3.42 -18.86 12.40
N GLU A 743 3.79 -20.10 12.07
CA GLU A 743 5.08 -20.37 11.41
C GLU A 743 5.17 -19.84 9.98
N ASP A 744 4.03 -19.72 9.29
CA ASP A 744 3.93 -19.25 7.91
C ASP A 744 3.22 -17.90 7.86
N SER A 745 3.45 -17.16 6.77
CA SER A 745 2.91 -15.81 6.55
C SER A 745 1.38 -15.75 6.41
N SER A 746 0.72 -16.88 6.15
CA SER A 746 -0.74 -16.97 6.10
C SER A 746 -1.24 -18.37 6.46
N SER A 747 -2.02 -18.44 7.54
CA SER A 747 -2.67 -19.65 8.05
C SER A 747 -4.10 -19.32 8.50
N GLU A 748 -5.05 -20.24 8.36
CA GLU A 748 -6.35 -20.14 9.04
C GLU A 748 -6.17 -20.44 10.53
N ILE A 749 -6.80 -19.65 11.40
CA ILE A 749 -6.76 -19.81 12.86
C ILE A 749 -8.15 -20.19 13.35
N THR A 750 -8.25 -21.22 14.18
CA THR A 750 -9.51 -21.65 14.82
C THR A 750 -9.35 -21.66 16.33
N ILE A 751 -10.29 -21.07 17.07
CA ILE A 751 -10.41 -21.23 18.53
C ILE A 751 -11.64 -22.06 18.84
N THR A 752 -11.48 -23.13 19.62
CA THR A 752 -12.60 -23.88 20.22
C THR A 752 -12.49 -23.90 21.75
N ARG A 753 -13.58 -24.28 22.43
CA ARG A 753 -13.53 -24.77 23.82
C ARG A 753 -12.98 -26.20 23.84
N GLU A 754 -12.71 -26.73 25.04
CA GLU A 754 -12.21 -28.10 25.25
C GLU A 754 -13.19 -29.19 24.77
N ASP A 755 -14.49 -28.87 24.68
CA ASP A 755 -15.55 -29.73 24.11
C ASP A 755 -15.61 -29.71 22.56
N GLY A 756 -14.71 -28.96 21.90
CA GLY A 756 -14.67 -28.77 20.45
C GLY A 756 -15.63 -27.71 19.91
N LYS A 757 -16.46 -27.06 20.74
CA LYS A 757 -17.37 -26.00 20.30
C LYS A 757 -16.59 -24.79 19.80
N LEU A 758 -16.87 -24.35 18.57
CA LEU A 758 -16.25 -23.18 17.96
C LEU A 758 -16.51 -21.92 18.80
N VAL A 759 -15.44 -21.18 19.10
CA VAL A 759 -15.48 -19.85 19.69
C VAL A 759 -15.33 -18.80 18.59
N HIS A 760 -14.31 -18.94 17.73
CA HIS A 760 -14.04 -18.01 16.63
C HIS A 760 -13.12 -18.62 15.57
N ASN A 761 -13.13 -18.07 14.35
CA ASN A 761 -12.17 -18.38 13.30
C ASN A 761 -11.73 -17.11 12.56
N SER A 762 -10.49 -17.08 12.07
CA SER A 762 -9.94 -15.98 11.25
C SER A 762 -8.70 -16.46 10.49
N SER A 763 -7.86 -15.56 9.99
CA SER A 763 -6.59 -15.85 9.33
C SER A 763 -5.44 -15.03 9.89
N SER A 764 -4.20 -15.53 9.74
CA SER A 764 -2.98 -14.77 9.97
C SER A 764 -2.50 -14.08 8.69
N TYR A 765 -1.82 -12.95 8.86
CA TYR A 765 -1.16 -12.20 7.79
C TYR A 765 0.22 -11.76 8.26
N GLY A 766 1.25 -11.98 7.44
CA GLY A 766 2.65 -11.77 7.85
C GLY A 766 3.11 -12.67 9.00
N GLY A 767 2.40 -13.77 9.27
CA GLY A 767 2.69 -14.68 10.38
C GLY A 767 2.19 -14.20 11.74
N VAL A 768 1.38 -13.14 11.78
CA VAL A 768 0.74 -12.61 12.99
C VAL A 768 -0.78 -12.72 12.83
N TYR A 769 -1.50 -13.01 13.92
CA TYR A 769 -2.96 -12.97 13.95
C TYR A 769 -3.48 -12.15 15.13
N GLN A 770 -4.63 -11.51 14.90
CA GLN A 770 -5.42 -10.82 15.92
C GLN A 770 -6.89 -11.20 15.73
N LEU A 771 -7.42 -11.94 16.70
CA LEU A 771 -8.77 -12.52 16.70
C LEU A 771 -9.68 -11.65 17.55
N TYR A 772 -10.73 -11.09 16.94
CA TYR A 772 -11.69 -10.22 17.63
C TYR A 772 -12.90 -11.04 18.08
N LEU A 773 -13.09 -11.14 19.39
CA LEU A 773 -14.17 -11.89 20.00
C LEU A 773 -15.43 -11.01 20.09
N TRP A 774 -16.14 -10.93 18.97
CA TRP A 774 -17.39 -10.19 18.85
C TRP A 774 -18.55 -10.91 19.56
N GLY A 775 -19.32 -10.17 20.36
CA GLY A 775 -20.48 -10.68 21.11
C GLY A 775 -20.15 -11.18 22.51
N ASP A 776 -21.16 -11.33 23.36
CA ASP A 776 -20.98 -11.76 24.76
C ASP A 776 -20.86 -13.28 24.87
N THR A 777 -19.67 -13.78 24.57
CA THR A 777 -19.21 -15.12 24.98
C THR A 777 -18.33 -14.97 26.23
N PRO A 778 -18.90 -14.83 27.44
CA PRO A 778 -18.10 -14.79 28.65
C PRO A 778 -17.32 -16.10 28.80
N PHE A 779 -16.03 -15.99 29.09
CA PHE A 779 -15.23 -17.14 29.49
C PHE A 779 -15.28 -17.31 31.00
N THR A 780 -15.18 -18.54 31.49
CA THR A 780 -15.07 -18.78 32.93
C THR A 780 -13.60 -18.82 33.33
N VAL A 781 -13.22 -18.24 34.48
CA VAL A 781 -11.84 -18.38 34.98
C VAL A 781 -11.55 -19.87 35.24
N GLY A 782 -10.45 -20.38 34.68
CA GLY A 782 -10.09 -21.79 34.66
C GLY A 782 -10.57 -22.57 33.42
N GLU A 783 -11.41 -21.98 32.56
CA GLU A 783 -11.78 -22.54 31.26
C GLU A 783 -10.55 -22.68 30.35
N LYS A 784 -10.51 -23.73 29.51
CA LYS A 784 -9.48 -23.89 28.49
C LYS A 784 -10.02 -23.59 27.09
N LEU A 785 -9.24 -22.83 26.34
CA LEU A 785 -9.42 -22.57 24.91
C LEU A 785 -8.33 -23.29 24.12
N MET A 786 -8.72 -23.85 22.97
CA MET A 786 -7.86 -24.65 22.10
C MET A 786 -7.64 -23.85 20.80
N VAL A 787 -6.42 -23.37 20.56
CA VAL A 787 -6.08 -22.54 19.39
C VAL A 787 -5.29 -23.33 18.37
N TYR A 788 -5.87 -23.50 17.19
CA TYR A 788 -5.31 -24.25 16.07
C TYR A 788 -4.89 -23.32 14.94
N ALA A 789 -3.84 -23.69 14.19
CA ALA A 789 -3.47 -23.04 12.93
C ALA A 789 -3.49 -24.05 11.77
N GLN A 790 -3.82 -23.60 10.56
CA GLN A 790 -3.73 -24.40 9.34
C GLN A 790 -3.20 -23.57 8.17
N THR A 791 -1.96 -23.84 7.75
CA THR A 791 -1.41 -23.26 6.52
C THR A 791 -1.94 -23.99 5.28
N LEU A 792 -2.10 -23.28 4.17
CA LEU A 792 -2.42 -23.87 2.87
C LEU A 792 -1.42 -24.99 2.50
N GLY A 793 -1.93 -26.17 2.16
CA GLY A 793 -1.10 -27.34 1.86
C GLY A 793 -0.58 -28.11 3.08
N LYS A 794 -0.88 -27.68 4.31
CA LYS A 794 -0.58 -28.40 5.56
C LYS A 794 -1.86 -28.93 6.23
N ARG A 795 -1.69 -29.89 7.14
CA ARG A 795 -2.74 -30.28 8.10
C ARG A 795 -2.89 -29.22 9.19
N LYS A 796 -4.08 -29.14 9.79
CA LYS A 796 -4.32 -28.35 11.01
C LYS A 796 -3.35 -28.79 12.12
N SER A 797 -2.81 -27.83 12.86
CA SER A 797 -1.85 -28.05 13.94
C SER A 797 -2.47 -28.80 15.12
N GLU A 798 -1.61 -29.29 16.01
CA GLU A 798 -2.03 -29.51 17.41
C GLU A 798 -2.45 -28.17 18.05
N PRO A 799 -3.37 -28.17 19.04
CA PRO A 799 -3.87 -26.95 19.66
C PRO A 799 -2.90 -26.38 20.70
N THR A 800 -2.64 -25.08 20.61
CA THR A 800 -2.11 -24.32 21.74
C THR A 800 -3.23 -24.09 22.76
N ILE A 801 -3.04 -24.66 23.95
CA ILE A 801 -4.01 -24.59 25.04
C ILE A 801 -3.79 -23.29 25.82
N ILE A 802 -4.83 -22.47 25.94
CA ILE A 802 -4.86 -21.28 26.80
C ILE A 802 -5.80 -21.56 27.98
N THR A 803 -5.34 -21.37 29.21
CA THR A 803 -6.22 -21.30 30.38
C THR A 803 -6.64 -19.85 30.61
N VAL A 804 -7.95 -19.62 30.74
CA VAL A 804 -8.52 -18.31 31.06
C VAL A 804 -8.21 -17.98 32.52
N VAL A 805 -7.58 -16.82 32.77
CA VAL A 805 -7.13 -16.41 34.11
C VAL A 805 -7.98 -15.27 34.69
N ALA A 806 -7.89 -15.08 36.00
CA ALA A 806 -8.49 -13.92 36.65
C ALA A 806 -7.67 -12.65 36.38
N ALA A 807 -8.36 -11.52 36.16
CA ALA A 807 -7.70 -10.22 36.08
C ALA A 807 -7.02 -9.87 37.41
N THR A 808 -5.80 -9.34 37.35
CA THR A 808 -5.01 -8.92 38.52
C THR A 808 -4.89 -7.40 38.65
N ALA A 809 -5.02 -6.67 37.53
CA ALA A 809 -5.08 -5.22 37.51
C ALA A 809 -6.47 -4.74 37.97
N VAL A 810 -6.51 -3.65 38.75
CA VAL A 810 -7.75 -3.04 39.26
C VAL A 810 -8.06 -1.77 38.47
N THR A 811 -9.33 -1.59 38.09
CA THR A 811 -9.82 -0.38 37.41
C THR A 811 -9.64 0.84 38.32
N ALA A 812 -9.23 1.97 37.76
CA ALA A 812 -9.16 3.23 38.50
C ALA A 812 -10.54 3.59 39.10
N ARG A 813 -10.55 4.23 40.28
CA ARG A 813 -11.82 4.73 40.86
C ARG A 813 -12.41 5.80 39.91
N PRO A 814 -13.72 5.77 39.63
CA PRO A 814 -14.37 6.86 38.90
C PRO A 814 -14.29 8.17 39.71
N VAL A 815 -14.48 9.30 39.04
CA VAL A 815 -14.55 10.63 39.64
C VAL A 815 -15.90 11.22 39.29
N VAL A 816 -16.73 11.47 40.29
CA VAL A 816 -18.00 12.20 40.14
C VAL A 816 -17.67 13.68 40.10
N THR A 817 -18.13 14.39 39.07
CA THR A 817 -17.69 15.78 38.78
C THR A 817 -18.65 16.85 39.28
N GLU A 818 -19.89 16.47 39.61
CA GLU A 818 -20.95 17.39 40.02
C GLU A 818 -21.56 16.95 41.36
N THR A 819 -22.18 17.88 42.08
CA THR A 819 -22.88 17.56 43.32
C THR A 819 -24.14 16.74 43.03
N VAL A 820 -24.16 15.52 43.57
CA VAL A 820 -25.31 14.67 43.89
C VAL A 820 -26.51 15.37 44.53
N TYR A 821 -27.57 15.82 43.86
CA TYR A 821 -28.78 16.33 44.56
C TYR A 821 -29.96 15.36 44.55
N GLU A 822 -30.96 15.63 45.40
CA GLU A 822 -32.22 14.89 45.39
C GLU A 822 -32.97 15.06 44.06
N ASP A 823 -33.68 14.03 43.64
CA ASP A 823 -34.42 13.95 42.37
C ASP A 823 -33.58 14.05 41.08
N ASP A 824 -32.24 14.09 41.14
CA ASP A 824 -31.40 14.15 39.95
C ASP A 824 -31.52 12.91 39.06
N TRP A 825 -31.55 13.12 37.74
CA TRP A 825 -31.88 12.08 36.75
C TRP A 825 -30.69 11.23 36.31
N ALA A 826 -29.48 11.70 36.57
CA ALA A 826 -28.23 11.03 36.23
C ALA A 826 -27.12 11.47 37.19
N ILE A 827 -26.04 10.69 37.23
CA ILE A 827 -24.79 11.08 37.86
C ILE A 827 -23.69 11.23 36.80
N PHE A 828 -23.01 12.37 36.82
CA PHE A 828 -22.00 12.75 35.85
C PHE A 828 -20.59 12.62 36.42
N GLY A 829 -19.66 12.20 35.56
CA GLY A 829 -18.28 12.06 35.97
C GLY A 829 -17.32 11.61 34.87
N THR A 830 -16.16 11.15 35.31
CA THR A 830 -15.13 10.52 34.46
C THR A 830 -14.67 9.20 35.08
N ALA A 831 -14.44 8.19 34.26
CA ALA A 831 -13.90 6.90 34.65
C ALA A 831 -12.71 6.54 33.74
N GLU A 832 -12.19 5.32 33.86
CA GLU A 832 -11.29 4.78 32.84
C GLU A 832 -12.09 4.60 31.53
N GLY A 833 -11.61 5.11 30.40
CA GLY A 833 -12.39 5.14 29.16
C GLY A 833 -12.89 3.77 28.69
N GLU A 834 -14.09 3.76 28.09
CA GLU A 834 -14.84 2.55 27.71
C GLU A 834 -15.18 1.58 28.88
N SER A 835 -14.90 1.94 30.14
CA SER A 835 -15.32 1.15 31.31
C SER A 835 -16.82 1.24 31.55
N ILE A 836 -17.39 0.16 32.11
CA ILE A 836 -18.78 0.13 32.58
C ILE A 836 -18.80 0.77 33.98
N VAL A 837 -19.63 1.79 34.16
CA VAL A 837 -19.80 2.50 35.43
C VAL A 837 -21.13 2.08 36.05
N VAL A 838 -21.07 1.54 37.27
CA VAL A 838 -22.22 0.99 38.00
C VAL A 838 -22.43 1.77 39.29
N VAL A 839 -23.66 2.25 39.50
CA VAL A 839 -24.09 3.01 40.69
C VAL A 839 -24.99 2.13 41.53
N LYS A 840 -24.67 2.00 42.82
CA LYS A 840 -25.42 1.16 43.77
C LYS A 840 -25.85 1.91 45.02
N ARG A 841 -26.90 1.43 45.68
CA ARG A 841 -27.25 1.77 47.07
C ARG A 841 -26.46 0.90 48.08
N ALA A 842 -26.55 1.27 49.36
CA ALA A 842 -25.87 0.57 50.46
C ALA A 842 -26.29 -0.90 50.63
N ASP A 843 -27.49 -1.27 50.17
CA ASP A 843 -28.02 -2.65 50.13
C ASP A 843 -27.47 -3.46 48.93
N GLY A 844 -26.72 -2.84 48.04
CA GLY A 844 -26.18 -3.43 46.81
C GLY A 844 -27.08 -3.29 45.58
N THR A 845 -28.28 -2.71 45.71
CA THR A 845 -29.21 -2.49 44.59
C THR A 845 -28.59 -1.58 43.54
N ILE A 846 -28.52 -2.04 42.28
CA ILE A 846 -28.07 -1.21 41.15
C ILE A 846 -29.19 -0.22 40.80
N VAL A 847 -28.85 1.06 40.73
CA VAL A 847 -29.78 2.16 40.41
C VAL A 847 -29.43 2.86 39.09
N GLY A 848 -28.32 2.48 38.47
CA GLY A 848 -27.86 2.98 37.19
C GLY A 848 -26.60 2.25 36.74
N GLU A 849 -26.50 1.96 35.45
CA GLU A 849 -25.32 1.39 34.81
C GLU A 849 -25.20 2.00 33.41
N GLU A 850 -24.02 2.51 33.05
CA GLU A 850 -23.77 3.07 31.72
C GLU A 850 -22.28 2.97 31.36
N LYS A 851 -21.97 2.94 30.06
CA LYS A 851 -20.60 2.95 29.58
C LYS A 851 -20.02 4.37 29.60
N SER A 852 -18.80 4.50 30.12
CA SER A 852 -18.00 5.71 29.93
C SER A 852 -17.50 5.82 28.49
N SER A 853 -17.35 7.05 27.99
CA SER A 853 -16.81 7.32 26.65
C SER A 853 -15.34 6.91 26.51
N GLY A 854 -14.84 6.89 25.28
CA GLY A 854 -13.42 6.66 24.98
C GLY A 854 -12.49 7.54 25.82
N GLN A 855 -11.29 7.03 26.12
CA GLN A 855 -10.31 7.74 26.94
C GLN A 855 -9.82 9.03 26.24
N GLU A 856 -9.85 9.04 24.91
CA GLU A 856 -9.69 10.20 24.03
C GLU A 856 -10.76 11.27 24.28
N TYR A 857 -12.04 10.89 24.40
CA TYR A 857 -13.15 11.77 24.81
C TYR A 857 -13.18 12.07 26.31
N GLY A 858 -12.19 11.59 27.06
CA GLY A 858 -11.97 11.88 28.46
C GLY A 858 -12.62 10.93 29.45
N GLY A 859 -13.10 9.75 29.02
CA GLY A 859 -13.71 8.77 29.92
C GLY A 859 -14.99 9.25 30.58
N LYS A 860 -15.71 10.20 29.95
CA LYS A 860 -16.89 10.85 30.55
C LYS A 860 -18.05 9.86 30.63
N TYR A 861 -18.81 9.89 31.72
CA TYR A 861 -20.05 9.13 31.87
C TYR A 861 -21.21 10.03 32.32
N SER A 862 -22.41 9.58 31.98
CA SER A 862 -23.70 10.13 32.39
C SER A 862 -24.59 8.93 32.73
N VAL A 863 -24.45 8.39 33.95
CA VAL A 863 -25.19 7.19 34.34
C VAL A 863 -26.60 7.61 34.75
N PRO A 864 -27.68 7.21 34.03
CA PRO A 864 -29.05 7.55 34.40
C PRO A 864 -29.44 6.83 35.71
N LEU A 865 -30.19 7.53 36.57
CA LEU A 865 -30.59 7.04 37.90
C LEU A 865 -32.08 6.69 37.93
N ASN A 866 -32.39 5.42 38.21
CA ASN A 866 -33.74 4.91 38.38
C ASN A 866 -33.80 3.81 39.48
N PRO A 867 -34.56 4.00 40.57
CA PRO A 867 -35.31 5.20 40.94
C PRO A 867 -34.38 6.34 41.40
N ARG A 868 -34.91 7.57 41.35
CA ARG A 868 -34.19 8.82 41.66
C ARG A 868 -33.55 8.83 43.06
N PRO A 869 -32.49 9.63 43.26
CA PRO A 869 -31.81 9.75 44.55
C PRO A 869 -32.61 10.58 45.57
N ILE A 870 -32.52 10.20 46.85
CA ILE A 870 -33.16 10.91 47.97
C ILE A 870 -32.12 11.61 48.87
N VAL A 871 -32.48 12.76 49.44
CA VAL A 871 -31.58 13.56 50.27
C VAL A 871 -31.02 12.76 51.46
N GLY A 872 -29.70 12.83 51.66
CA GLY A 872 -28.98 12.15 52.74
C GLY A 872 -28.63 10.68 52.51
N GLU A 873 -29.09 10.04 51.43
CA GLU A 873 -28.60 8.69 51.09
C GLU A 873 -27.16 8.72 50.55
N THR A 874 -26.49 7.56 50.56
CA THR A 874 -25.15 7.40 49.98
C THR A 874 -25.20 6.44 48.81
N LEU A 875 -24.79 6.92 47.64
CA LEU A 875 -24.60 6.12 46.44
C LEU A 875 -23.14 5.66 46.31
N TYR A 876 -22.95 4.45 45.81
CA TYR A 876 -21.65 3.81 45.63
C TYR A 876 -21.36 3.63 44.14
N VAL A 877 -20.46 4.45 43.60
CA VAL A 877 -20.10 4.44 42.18
C VAL A 877 -18.85 3.59 41.98
N THR A 878 -18.92 2.61 41.08
CA THR A 878 -17.80 1.73 40.70
C THR A 878 -17.59 1.78 39.19
N ALA A 879 -16.35 1.53 38.74
CA ALA A 879 -16.05 1.37 37.32
C ALA A 879 -15.36 0.02 37.08
N LYS A 880 -15.62 -0.62 35.94
CA LYS A 880 -14.94 -1.83 35.49
C LYS A 880 -14.44 -1.67 34.05
N GLY A 881 -13.13 -1.54 33.89
CA GLY A 881 -12.45 -1.60 32.58
C GLY A 881 -12.31 -3.03 32.08
N TYR A 882 -12.02 -3.19 30.78
CA TYR A 882 -11.73 -4.49 30.18
C TYR A 882 -10.46 -5.11 30.78
N GLU A 883 -10.46 -6.44 30.94
CA GLU A 883 -9.31 -7.21 31.45
C GLU A 883 -8.84 -6.76 32.85
N LYS A 884 -9.75 -6.15 33.62
CA LYS A 884 -9.52 -5.57 34.95
C LYS A 884 -10.62 -5.92 35.96
N LEU A 885 -10.22 -5.96 37.23
CA LEU A 885 -11.13 -6.03 38.37
C LEU A 885 -11.89 -4.70 38.53
N PRO A 886 -13.14 -4.71 39.03
CA PRO A 886 -13.87 -3.48 39.37
C PRO A 886 -13.11 -2.60 40.36
N SER A 887 -13.27 -1.29 40.23
CA SER A 887 -12.69 -0.32 41.15
C SER A 887 -13.23 -0.48 42.57
N LYS A 888 -12.50 0.02 43.57
CA LYS A 888 -13.14 0.33 44.87
C LYS A 888 -14.27 1.35 44.65
N PRO A 889 -15.39 1.27 45.40
CA PRO A 889 -16.49 2.21 45.24
C PRO A 889 -16.07 3.63 45.62
N VAL A 890 -16.79 4.61 45.08
CA VAL A 890 -16.75 6.02 45.45
C VAL A 890 -18.10 6.35 46.08
N GLU A 891 -18.05 6.80 47.33
CA GLU A 891 -19.23 7.18 48.10
C GLU A 891 -19.63 8.61 47.74
N VAL A 892 -20.90 8.79 47.41
CA VAL A 892 -21.52 10.08 47.04
C VAL A 892 -22.72 10.28 47.95
N VAL A 893 -22.62 11.24 48.87
CA VAL A 893 -23.74 11.63 49.73
C VAL A 893 -24.63 12.59 48.94
N VAL A 894 -25.92 12.27 48.86
CA VAL A 894 -26.91 13.10 48.15
C VAL A 894 -27.25 14.33 48.99
N ALA A 895 -26.95 15.51 48.45
CA ALA A 895 -27.21 16.81 49.05
C ALA A 895 -28.65 17.28 48.84
N SER A 896 -29.06 18.33 49.58
CA SER A 896 -30.29 19.09 49.29
C SER A 896 -29.97 20.21 48.30
N LYS A 897 -30.82 20.41 47.29
CA LYS A 897 -30.78 21.60 46.43
C LYS A 897 -30.85 22.87 47.26
N PRO A 898 -30.03 23.90 46.95
CA PRO A 898 -30.08 25.18 47.63
C PRO A 898 -31.40 25.91 47.31
N VAL A 899 -31.85 26.79 48.19
CA VAL A 899 -33.09 27.57 48.02
C VAL A 899 -32.80 28.87 47.28
N THR A 900 -33.63 29.22 46.31
CA THR A 900 -33.51 30.50 45.58
C THR A 900 -33.70 31.68 46.55
N PRO A 901 -32.91 32.75 46.50
CA PRO A 901 -33.14 33.94 47.30
C PRO A 901 -34.53 34.54 47.02
N THR A 902 -35.19 35.02 48.07
CA THR A 902 -36.49 35.71 47.97
C THR A 902 -36.41 36.88 46.99
N PRO A 903 -37.30 36.96 45.98
CA PRO A 903 -37.35 38.08 45.06
C PRO A 903 -37.82 39.35 45.77
N THR A 904 -37.70 40.50 45.12
CA THR A 904 -38.31 41.75 45.55
C THR A 904 -39.09 42.37 44.41
N VAL A 905 -40.29 42.88 44.67
CA VAL A 905 -41.05 43.67 43.68
C VAL A 905 -40.49 45.10 43.63
N VAL A 906 -40.27 45.61 42.43
CA VAL A 906 -39.69 46.93 42.17
C VAL A 906 -40.81 47.98 42.08
N GLY A 907 -40.83 48.90 43.05
CA GLY A 907 -41.82 49.99 43.11
C GLY A 907 -43.16 49.58 43.73
N VAL A 908 -44.12 50.51 43.68
CA VAL A 908 -45.49 50.30 44.17
C VAL A 908 -46.32 49.61 43.09
N VAL A 909 -47.08 48.57 43.47
CA VAL A 909 -48.02 47.88 42.57
C VAL A 909 -49.42 48.42 42.75
N TYR A 910 -50.01 48.88 41.65
CA TYR A 910 -51.38 49.39 41.61
C TYR A 910 -52.30 48.37 40.94
N SER A 911 -53.60 48.47 41.22
CA SER A 911 -54.65 47.65 40.58
C SER A 911 -54.72 47.81 39.05
N ASP A 912 -54.15 48.89 38.51
CA ASP A 912 -54.02 49.21 37.09
C ASP A 912 -52.57 49.14 36.57
N SER A 913 -51.62 48.56 37.32
CA SER A 913 -50.22 48.41 36.88
C SER A 913 -50.12 47.54 35.62
N ALA A 914 -49.80 48.16 34.48
CA ALA A 914 -49.57 47.46 33.21
C ALA A 914 -48.36 46.52 33.24
N VAL A 915 -47.39 46.75 34.14
CA VAL A 915 -46.22 45.90 34.36
C VAL A 915 -45.94 45.80 35.85
N ILE A 916 -45.67 44.59 36.35
CA ILE A 916 -45.08 44.34 37.66
C ILE A 916 -43.70 43.74 37.41
N VAL A 917 -42.65 44.32 38.01
CA VAL A 917 -41.27 43.81 37.88
C VAL A 917 -40.83 43.22 39.21
N ALA A 918 -40.43 41.96 39.20
CA ALA A 918 -39.75 41.30 40.30
C ALA A 918 -38.26 41.14 39.99
N TYR A 919 -37.41 41.12 41.01
CA TYR A 919 -35.96 41.07 40.89
C TYR A 919 -35.36 40.09 41.91
N VAL A 920 -34.39 39.28 41.49
CA VAL A 920 -33.58 38.42 42.38
C VAL A 920 -32.10 38.82 42.24
N PRO A 921 -31.45 39.35 43.28
CA PRO A 921 -30.06 39.80 43.16
C PRO A 921 -29.09 38.63 42.99
N ARG A 922 -28.15 38.79 42.04
CA ARG A 922 -26.94 37.96 41.84
C ARG A 922 -27.19 36.53 41.37
N ILE A 923 -28.30 36.27 40.66
CA ILE A 923 -28.56 34.97 40.00
C ILE A 923 -28.89 35.20 38.53
N SER A 924 -27.90 34.97 37.67
CA SER A 924 -28.09 34.96 36.22
C SER A 924 -28.86 33.72 35.76
N GLY A 925 -29.93 33.91 35.00
CA GLY A 925 -30.65 32.81 34.35
C GLY A 925 -31.74 32.17 35.19
N ILE A 926 -32.49 32.98 35.97
CA ILE A 926 -33.70 32.53 36.69
C ILE A 926 -34.60 31.70 35.76
N SER A 927 -34.95 30.50 36.20
CA SER A 927 -35.74 29.53 35.45
C SER A 927 -37.23 29.88 35.39
N GLY A 928 -37.74 30.62 36.38
CA GLY A 928 -39.09 31.15 36.39
C GLY A 928 -39.33 32.12 37.56
N PHE A 929 -40.28 33.04 37.38
CA PHE A 929 -40.84 33.90 38.42
C PHE A 929 -42.35 33.67 38.46
N TYR A 930 -42.91 33.40 39.64
CA TYR A 930 -44.33 33.06 39.80
C TYR A 930 -45.02 34.11 40.66
N LEU A 931 -46.05 34.75 40.10
CA LEU A 931 -46.98 35.59 40.85
C LEU A 931 -48.10 34.68 41.34
N LYS A 932 -48.36 34.69 42.64
CA LYS A 932 -49.32 33.79 43.30
C LYS A 932 -50.27 34.56 44.21
N THR A 933 -51.44 33.96 44.50
CA THR A 933 -52.32 34.41 45.58
C THR A 933 -51.60 34.32 46.92
N LYS A 934 -52.12 34.97 47.98
CA LYS A 934 -51.57 34.84 49.34
C LYS A 934 -51.42 33.37 49.80
N ASP A 935 -52.30 32.48 49.34
CA ASP A 935 -52.33 31.07 49.73
C ASP A 935 -51.47 30.16 48.81
N GLY A 936 -50.73 30.74 47.85
CA GLY A 936 -49.75 30.02 47.03
C GLY A 936 -50.27 29.49 45.69
N VAL A 937 -51.48 29.85 45.27
CA VAL A 937 -52.01 29.46 43.95
C VAL A 937 -51.38 30.34 42.88
N VAL A 938 -50.70 29.75 41.89
CA VAL A 938 -50.10 30.47 40.76
C VAL A 938 -51.18 31.20 39.96
N ILE A 939 -50.94 32.49 39.72
CA ILE A 939 -51.78 33.39 38.92
C ILE A 939 -51.15 33.57 37.53
N GLU A 940 -49.85 33.84 37.48
CA GLU A 940 -49.12 34.17 36.25
C GLU A 940 -47.63 33.81 36.38
N GLU A 941 -46.99 33.47 35.26
CA GLU A 941 -45.54 33.29 35.15
C GLU A 941 -44.92 34.49 34.41
N ALA A 942 -43.82 35.04 34.94
CA ALA A 942 -43.22 36.25 34.39
C ALA A 942 -42.33 35.96 33.18
N PHE A 943 -42.30 36.89 32.22
CA PHE A 943 -41.25 36.90 31.20
C PHE A 943 -39.90 37.28 31.84
N THR A 944 -38.87 36.44 31.69
CA THR A 944 -37.59 36.59 32.39
C THR A 944 -36.54 37.31 31.55
N LEU A 945 -35.88 38.31 32.14
CA LEU A 945 -34.78 39.06 31.56
C LEU A 945 -33.62 39.16 32.58
N GLY A 946 -32.69 38.21 32.49
CA GLY A 946 -31.52 38.14 33.35
C GLY A 946 -31.87 37.83 34.81
N GLU A 947 -31.91 38.88 35.64
CA GLU A 947 -32.24 38.85 37.08
C GLU A 947 -33.67 39.35 37.37
N GLN A 948 -34.44 39.73 36.33
CA GLN A 948 -35.77 40.32 36.45
C GLN A 948 -36.86 39.41 35.85
N GLY A 949 -38.04 39.42 36.48
CA GLY A 949 -39.27 38.83 35.96
C GLY A 949 -40.31 39.92 35.73
N HIS A 950 -40.87 39.98 34.52
CA HIS A 950 -41.86 40.97 34.10
C HIS A 950 -43.23 40.31 33.93
N PHE A 951 -44.17 40.63 34.81
CA PHE A 951 -45.58 40.25 34.67
C PHE A 951 -46.32 41.37 33.94
N LEU A 952 -46.99 41.06 32.82
CA LEU A 952 -47.58 42.04 31.92
C LEU A 952 -49.11 41.98 31.99
N ASN A 953 -49.77 43.14 32.17
CA ASN A 953 -51.22 43.31 32.15
C ASN A 953 -52.02 42.44 33.16
N VAL A 954 -51.40 41.99 34.25
CA VAL A 954 -52.07 41.17 35.26
C VAL A 954 -53.06 42.01 36.06
N LYS A 955 -54.34 41.62 36.04
CA LYS A 955 -55.39 42.28 36.82
C LYS A 955 -55.39 41.75 38.26
N LEU A 956 -55.00 42.59 39.21
CA LEU A 956 -55.01 42.27 40.63
C LEU A 956 -56.05 43.08 41.39
N ALA A 957 -56.64 42.49 42.42
CA ALA A 957 -57.68 43.14 43.22
C ALA A 957 -57.04 44.19 44.16
N PRO A 958 -57.57 45.42 44.21
CA PRO A 958 -57.06 46.44 45.14
C PRO A 958 -57.22 46.01 46.59
N ASN A 959 -56.31 46.47 47.45
CA ASN A 959 -56.21 46.15 48.88
C ASN A 959 -56.04 44.65 49.19
N THR A 960 -55.67 43.84 48.19
CA THR A 960 -55.42 42.40 48.34
C THR A 960 -53.91 42.13 48.38
N GLN A 961 -53.52 41.17 49.22
CA GLN A 961 -52.13 40.73 49.36
C GLN A 961 -51.83 39.57 48.41
N TYR A 962 -50.71 39.65 47.72
CA TYR A 962 -50.19 38.65 46.78
C TYR A 962 -48.75 38.30 47.17
N GLN A 963 -48.19 37.27 46.54
CA GLN A 963 -46.79 36.90 46.69
C GLN A 963 -46.10 36.70 45.34
N VAL A 964 -44.80 36.99 45.27
CA VAL A 964 -43.93 36.54 44.19
C VAL A 964 -42.87 35.59 44.74
N THR A 965 -42.62 34.51 44.00
CA THR A 965 -41.51 33.58 44.21
C THR A 965 -40.67 33.47 42.93
N ALA A 966 -39.46 32.93 43.05
CA ALA A 966 -38.56 32.67 41.93
C ALA A 966 -37.89 31.30 42.05
N VAL A 967 -37.51 30.71 40.91
CA VAL A 967 -36.75 29.45 40.84
C VAL A 967 -35.46 29.69 40.06
N GLY A 968 -34.31 29.57 40.72
CA GLY A 968 -32.99 29.59 40.09
C GLY A 968 -32.59 28.23 39.50
N PRO A 969 -31.64 28.19 38.54
CA PRO A 969 -31.13 26.94 37.98
C PRO A 969 -30.58 26.00 39.06
N LEU A 970 -31.06 24.75 39.08
CA LEU A 970 -30.70 23.72 40.07
C LEU A 970 -31.03 24.11 41.53
N MET A 971 -31.93 25.08 41.75
CA MET A 971 -32.37 25.54 43.06
C MET A 971 -33.83 25.17 43.34
N LYS A 972 -34.21 25.12 44.62
CA LYS A 972 -35.60 25.08 45.06
C LYS A 972 -36.25 26.46 44.88
N GLU A 973 -37.56 26.49 44.74
CA GLU A 973 -38.33 27.74 44.73
C GLU A 973 -38.04 28.57 45.99
N SER A 974 -37.98 29.88 45.82
CA SER A 974 -37.67 30.82 46.91
C SER A 974 -38.75 30.86 47.99
N GLU A 975 -38.36 31.28 49.19
CA GLU A 975 -39.32 31.85 50.14
C GLU A 975 -40.06 33.05 49.50
N PRO A 976 -41.34 33.28 49.82
CA PRO A 976 -42.19 34.22 49.11
C PRO A 976 -42.02 35.68 49.55
N PHE A 977 -42.06 36.59 48.57
CA PHE A 977 -42.14 38.03 48.81
C PHE A 977 -43.58 38.51 48.74
N PHE A 978 -44.14 38.90 49.88
CA PHE A 978 -45.51 39.41 49.96
C PHE A 978 -45.57 40.91 49.67
N PHE A 979 -46.57 41.33 48.89
CA PHE A 979 -46.88 42.72 48.60
C PHE A 979 -48.40 42.94 48.57
N THR A 980 -48.84 44.18 48.79
CA THR A 980 -50.26 44.58 48.75
C THR A 980 -50.48 45.50 47.56
N VAL A 981 -51.55 45.26 46.81
CA VAL A 981 -51.92 46.05 45.63
C VAL A 981 -52.71 47.29 46.05
N ILE A 982 -52.28 48.47 45.62
CA ILE A 982 -52.89 49.75 45.96
C ILE A 982 -53.94 50.16 44.93
N ASP A 983 -55.05 50.75 45.39
CA ASP A 983 -56.03 51.38 44.51
C ASP A 983 -55.56 52.80 44.15
N ARG A 984 -55.10 53.01 42.91
CA ARG A 984 -54.58 54.32 42.47
C ARG A 984 -55.61 55.44 42.57
N ALA A 985 -56.91 55.11 42.52
CA ALA A 985 -58.00 56.08 42.69
C ALA A 985 -58.14 56.61 44.14
N LYS A 986 -57.36 56.09 45.10
CA LYS A 986 -57.38 56.48 46.52
C LYS A 986 -56.08 57.08 47.04
N GLU A 987 -55.09 57.31 46.17
CA GLU A 987 -53.77 57.85 46.55
C GLU A 987 -53.73 59.39 46.59
N THR A 988 -54.90 60.05 46.49
CA THR A 988 -55.06 61.51 46.64
C THR A 988 -55.67 61.93 47.99
N GLU A 989 -55.72 61.02 48.96
CA GLU A 989 -55.89 61.30 50.40
C GLU A 989 -54.58 61.00 51.14
#